data_AF-A0A9W8Y2X7-F1
#
_entry.id   AF-A0A9W8Y2X7-F1
#
_cell.length_a   1.000
_cell.length_b   1.000
_cell.length_c   1.000
_cell.angle_alpha   90.00
_cell.angle_beta   90.00
_cell.angle_gamma   90.00
#
_symmetry.space_group_name_H-M   'P 1'
#
loop_
_entity.id
_entity.type
_entity.pdbx_description
1 polymer ?
#
loop_
_entity_poly.entity_id
_entity_poly.type
_entity_poly.pdbx_seq_one_letter_code
_entity_poly.pdbx_strand_id
1 'polypeptide(L)'
;MKESAYAFSVLYNPALMATKTSILLFYLTLSKTQKVFRWATFATLFVVNAGGLAMTILNILQCKPVHAAWAPQVPASATCTNIVTIYLSSAPLNIITDLAIFFLPMPILTSMRLPKKQKIILVITFGFGIFVAAVDVVRIAYLQDAQVETLNAVQTKSQTGNDQRNTGDFAWYASLSYMWSAVEINLGIMCGCVPALKPLVRRFLPSWIIDHATARDPPATHTSDEPVLQPNMLDSRRLSDPLTPPVSPLSKPPQARGTGGEEQMGMMDFLTTLDTSELPQLRPANTAVTHATTALTRRHSIPFFDFVDTSQKKNITLRSNRESIYPVLMVTVLFFVWGFAYGFLDVLNSRFQEVARTSDWETVGQHTAYYVGYIIGPLTFGRIVFRTWGFKACYMVGLSVYACGCLVFWPSAVSNSFPAFLISNFITGAGLSTLELSANPFIALCGPPEYAEVRLNLSQAVQAIGTIVSPLLAKKVLFAPNAKSLINVQWTYLGISFFNIALAIIYYYVPLPEATDEELEMASQRTVPIAREATVNIGNRLVKYLWIGLGLAVFSNFCYVGAQESTATTYTEYIQRVLPSTDAVAQQAYGHTAFAVSRFLAAAIDVWVKPRFSLLFFYLGAIAFSAAAMHASGSAGAAVVAMVMFFEGPLFPQIFTQGIRGMGRHTKDASVLLTAAIGGGGVFPPIMFAALKRRNAQYAFCVIVAAFAAGSLYPLWLNALPGLRNISDPVRDEQTRGESEAEEKRRASTGENREKRRSKLLDRMSRRKEADQLPTIEHRERRSWPEGLAPRSGSMTIEPARTRTPSSSSSSSSR
;
A
#
# COMPACT_ATOMS: atom_id res chain seq x y z
N MET A 1 -45.85 -12.29 15.99
CA MET A 1 -44.55 -11.61 16.21
C MET A 1 -43.35 -12.51 15.89
N LYS A 2 -43.23 -13.72 16.47
CA LYS A 2 -42.12 -14.67 16.16
C LYS A 2 -42.07 -15.08 14.67
N GLU A 3 -43.21 -15.37 14.06
CA GLU A 3 -43.31 -15.68 12.62
C GLU A 3 -42.85 -14.51 11.74
N SER A 4 -43.26 -13.28 12.07
CA SER A 4 -42.85 -12.07 11.35
C SER A 4 -41.35 -11.79 11.50
N ALA A 5 -40.79 -12.02 12.69
CA ALA A 5 -39.35 -11.88 12.95
C ALA A 5 -38.54 -12.93 12.16
N TYR A 6 -39.03 -14.17 12.07
CA TYR A 6 -38.43 -15.22 11.26
C TYR A 6 -38.49 -14.90 9.75
N ALA A 7 -39.63 -14.42 9.25
CA ALA A 7 -39.75 -14.00 7.86
C ALA A 7 -38.79 -12.86 7.52
N PHE A 8 -38.66 -11.86 8.41
CA PHE A 8 -37.71 -10.77 8.26
C PHE A 8 -36.26 -11.28 8.20
N SER A 9 -35.86 -12.19 9.09
CA SER A 9 -34.50 -12.70 9.14
C SER A 9 -34.11 -13.52 7.92
N VAL A 10 -35.05 -14.28 7.38
CA VAL A 10 -34.84 -15.06 6.16
C VAL A 10 -34.75 -14.14 4.93
N LEU A 11 -35.56 -13.07 4.85
CA LEU A 11 -35.61 -12.18 3.67
C LEU A 11 -34.52 -11.11 3.64
N TYR A 12 -33.96 -10.74 4.79
CA TYR A 12 -32.95 -9.69 4.90
C TYR A 12 -31.66 -10.02 4.11
N ASN A 13 -31.09 -11.22 4.26
CA ASN A 13 -29.84 -11.59 3.58
C ASN A 13 -30.01 -11.66 2.04
N PRO A 14 -31.08 -12.26 1.48
CA PRO A 14 -31.36 -12.20 0.05
C PRO A 14 -31.54 -10.79 -0.50
N ALA A 15 -32.22 -9.90 0.25
CA ALA A 15 -32.41 -8.51 -0.16
C ALA A 15 -31.06 -7.78 -0.28
N LEU A 16 -30.17 -7.93 0.70
CA LEU A 16 -28.81 -7.38 0.62
C LEU A 16 -27.99 -7.97 -0.52
N MET A 17 -28.04 -9.29 -0.68
CA MET A 17 -27.36 -9.99 -1.76
C MET A 17 -27.80 -9.48 -3.14
N ALA A 18 -29.10 -9.28 -3.35
CA ALA A 18 -29.65 -8.75 -4.58
C ALA A 18 -29.21 -7.30 -4.85
N THR A 19 -29.26 -6.44 -3.82
CA THR A 19 -28.80 -5.04 -3.91
C THR A 19 -27.33 -4.98 -4.31
N LYS A 20 -26.45 -5.71 -3.62
CA LYS A 20 -25.00 -5.74 -3.92
C LYS A 20 -24.71 -6.31 -5.32
N THR A 21 -25.44 -7.35 -5.71
CA THR A 21 -25.35 -7.94 -7.06
C THR A 21 -25.72 -6.93 -8.15
N SER A 22 -26.76 -6.11 -7.95
CA SER A 22 -27.14 -5.08 -8.92
C SER A 22 -26.03 -4.05 -9.16
N ILE A 23 -25.33 -3.62 -8.10
CA ILE A 23 -24.21 -2.67 -8.17
C ILE A 23 -23.01 -3.30 -8.92
N LEU A 24 -22.69 -4.55 -8.63
CA LEU A 24 -21.57 -5.26 -9.27
C LEU A 24 -21.84 -5.54 -10.75
N LEU A 25 -23.08 -5.86 -11.13
CA LEU A 25 -23.48 -5.98 -12.53
C LEU A 25 -23.31 -4.65 -13.26
N PHE A 26 -23.68 -3.52 -12.63
CA PHE A 26 -23.41 -2.19 -13.17
C PHE A 26 -21.90 -1.96 -13.37
N TYR A 27 -21.04 -2.31 -12.41
CA TYR A 27 -19.58 -2.21 -12.58
C TYR A 27 -19.04 -3.09 -13.71
N LEU A 28 -19.58 -4.30 -13.92
CA LEU A 28 -19.21 -5.13 -15.06
C LEU A 28 -19.52 -4.44 -16.39
N THR A 29 -20.63 -3.71 -16.50
CA THR A 29 -20.93 -2.93 -17.72
C THR A 29 -19.92 -1.81 -17.98
N LEU A 30 -19.37 -1.20 -16.93
CA LEU A 30 -18.34 -0.14 -17.01
C LEU A 30 -16.95 -0.70 -17.33
N SER A 31 -16.68 -1.96 -16.96
CA SER A 31 -15.36 -2.61 -16.98
C SER A 31 -14.80 -3.01 -18.35
N LYS A 32 -15.51 -2.75 -19.46
CA LYS A 32 -15.19 -3.32 -20.79
C LYS A 32 -13.75 -3.08 -21.23
N THR A 33 -13.10 -2.02 -20.74
CA THR A 33 -11.73 -1.62 -21.13
C THR A 33 -10.63 -2.22 -20.24
N GLN A 34 -10.90 -2.59 -18.97
CA GLN A 34 -9.86 -3.05 -18.02
C GLN A 34 -10.10 -4.48 -17.53
N LYS A 35 -9.24 -5.42 -17.96
CA LYS A 35 -9.35 -6.85 -17.63
C LYS A 35 -9.24 -7.13 -16.13
N VAL A 36 -8.33 -6.46 -15.41
CA VAL A 36 -8.10 -6.64 -13.96
C VAL A 36 -9.35 -6.29 -13.17
N PHE A 37 -9.91 -5.11 -13.44
CA PHE A 37 -11.12 -4.63 -12.78
C PHE A 37 -12.29 -5.59 -13.03
N ARG A 38 -12.46 -6.10 -14.25
CA ARG A 38 -13.49 -7.09 -14.58
C ARG A 38 -13.35 -8.39 -13.78
N TRP A 39 -12.14 -8.94 -13.66
CA TRP A 39 -11.89 -10.13 -12.85
C TRP A 39 -12.15 -9.88 -11.36
N ALA A 40 -11.75 -8.73 -10.82
CA ALA A 40 -12.04 -8.34 -9.44
C ALA A 40 -13.55 -8.23 -9.18
N THR A 41 -14.32 -7.68 -10.14
CA THR A 41 -15.78 -7.58 -10.02
C THR A 41 -16.45 -8.95 -10.05
N PHE A 42 -15.99 -9.88 -10.91
CA PHE A 42 -16.48 -11.26 -10.90
C PHE A 42 -16.17 -11.99 -9.59
N ALA A 43 -14.96 -11.81 -9.04
CA ALA A 43 -14.61 -12.40 -7.75
C ALA A 43 -15.51 -11.86 -6.63
N THR A 44 -15.73 -10.55 -6.57
CA THR A 44 -16.62 -9.93 -5.57
C THR A 44 -18.07 -10.38 -5.75
N LEU A 45 -18.53 -10.52 -6.99
CA LEU A 45 -19.86 -11.02 -7.33
C LEU A 45 -20.06 -12.46 -6.82
N PHE A 46 -19.06 -13.32 -7.03
CA PHE A 46 -19.08 -14.68 -6.51
C PHE A 46 -19.15 -14.71 -4.98
N VAL A 47 -18.32 -13.92 -4.29
CA VAL A 47 -18.31 -13.87 -2.82
C VAL A 47 -19.65 -13.39 -2.26
N VAL A 48 -20.24 -12.34 -2.84
CA VAL A 48 -21.56 -11.81 -2.43
C VAL A 48 -22.65 -12.87 -2.59
N ASN A 49 -22.71 -13.55 -3.74
CA ASN A 49 -23.78 -14.50 -4.02
C ASN A 49 -23.60 -15.81 -3.27
N ALA A 50 -22.38 -16.36 -3.22
CA ALA A 50 -22.09 -17.60 -2.49
C ALA A 50 -22.24 -17.39 -0.97
N GLY A 51 -21.71 -16.29 -0.44
CA GLY A 51 -21.83 -15.95 0.99
C GLY A 51 -23.26 -15.63 1.39
N GLY A 52 -23.98 -14.83 0.58
CA GLY A 52 -25.38 -14.51 0.79
C GLY A 52 -26.29 -15.75 0.76
N LEU A 53 -26.07 -16.66 -0.20
CA LEU A 53 -26.80 -17.92 -0.30
C LEU A 53 -26.53 -18.81 0.93
N ALA A 54 -25.25 -18.98 1.32
CA ALA A 54 -24.88 -19.77 2.48
C ALA A 54 -25.53 -19.23 3.77
N MET A 55 -25.49 -17.90 3.99
CA MET A 55 -26.12 -17.27 5.15
C MET A 55 -27.66 -17.36 5.13
N THR A 56 -28.26 -17.34 3.95
CA THR A 56 -29.71 -17.55 3.79
C THR A 56 -30.09 -18.97 4.18
N ILE A 57 -29.34 -19.97 3.72
CA ILE A 57 -29.55 -21.38 4.09
C ILE A 57 -29.40 -21.58 5.60
N LEU A 58 -28.37 -20.97 6.23
CA LEU A 58 -28.17 -21.03 7.68
C LEU A 58 -29.34 -20.40 8.46
N ASN A 59 -29.93 -19.32 7.96
CA ASN A 59 -31.12 -18.71 8.59
C ASN A 59 -32.39 -19.57 8.43
N ILE A 60 -32.57 -20.23 7.28
CA ILE A 60 -33.69 -21.16 7.07
C ILE A 60 -33.55 -22.39 7.98
N LEU A 61 -32.32 -22.91 8.13
CA LEU A 61 -32.03 -24.13 8.89
C LEU A 61 -31.60 -23.85 10.35
N GLN A 62 -32.02 -22.72 10.92
CA GLN A 62 -31.58 -22.27 12.25
C GLN A 62 -31.92 -23.24 13.41
N CYS A 63 -32.94 -24.09 13.22
CA CYS A 63 -33.37 -25.12 14.16
C CYS A 63 -33.50 -26.47 13.47
N LYS A 64 -33.16 -27.55 14.18
CA LYS A 64 -33.49 -28.93 13.80
C LYS A 64 -34.47 -29.49 14.83
N PRO A 65 -35.74 -29.77 14.49
CA PRO A 65 -36.43 -29.51 13.21
C PRO A 65 -36.79 -28.02 12.98
N VAL A 66 -36.95 -27.62 11.71
CA VAL A 66 -37.10 -26.22 11.30
C VAL A 66 -38.32 -25.54 11.94
N HIS A 67 -39.43 -26.25 12.13
CA HIS A 67 -40.65 -25.68 12.74
C HIS A 67 -40.46 -25.21 14.19
N ALA A 68 -39.42 -25.68 14.89
CA ALA A 68 -39.10 -25.22 16.24
C ALA A 68 -38.67 -23.73 16.28
N ALA A 69 -38.31 -23.16 15.12
CA ALA A 69 -37.92 -21.75 14.98
C ALA A 69 -39.04 -20.75 15.33
N TRP A 70 -40.29 -21.07 14.96
CA TRP A 70 -41.44 -20.19 15.18
C TRP A 70 -42.46 -20.78 16.16
N ALA A 71 -42.18 -21.96 16.73
CA ALA A 71 -43.04 -22.59 17.71
C ALA A 71 -43.18 -21.74 19.00
N PRO A 72 -44.37 -21.68 19.61
CA PRO A 72 -44.58 -21.00 20.89
C PRO A 72 -43.73 -21.57 22.03
N GLN A 73 -43.57 -22.91 22.05
CA GLN A 73 -42.73 -23.66 22.99
C GLN A 73 -41.72 -24.51 22.20
N VAL A 74 -40.44 -24.42 22.56
CA VAL A 74 -39.38 -25.17 21.90
C VAL A 74 -39.36 -26.61 22.44
N PRO A 75 -39.49 -27.65 21.60
CA PRO A 75 -39.41 -29.03 22.04
C PRO A 75 -38.04 -29.33 22.69
N ALA A 76 -38.01 -30.13 23.76
CA ALA A 76 -36.75 -30.47 24.47
C ALA A 76 -35.73 -31.23 23.60
N SER A 77 -36.16 -31.84 22.49
CA SER A 77 -35.31 -32.52 21.51
C SER A 77 -34.77 -31.61 20.39
N ALA A 78 -35.14 -30.33 20.36
CA ALA A 78 -34.75 -29.42 19.30
C ALA A 78 -33.44 -28.68 19.65
N THR A 79 -32.45 -28.78 18.77
CA THR A 79 -31.23 -27.96 18.84
C THR A 79 -31.40 -26.74 17.95
N CYS A 80 -31.45 -25.54 18.55
CA CYS A 80 -31.59 -24.27 17.86
C CYS A 80 -30.35 -23.40 18.08
N THR A 81 -29.87 -22.75 17.02
CA THR A 81 -28.81 -21.76 17.11
C THR A 81 -29.42 -20.39 17.38
N ASN A 82 -28.80 -19.57 18.24
CA ASN A 82 -29.33 -18.25 18.57
C ASN A 82 -29.31 -17.35 17.32
N ILE A 83 -30.44 -16.72 17.02
CA ILE A 83 -30.60 -15.82 15.87
C ILE A 83 -29.53 -14.72 15.84
N VAL A 84 -29.14 -14.19 17.01
CA VAL A 84 -28.14 -13.12 17.06
C VAL A 84 -26.72 -13.64 16.80
N THR A 85 -26.40 -14.88 17.18
CA THR A 85 -25.14 -15.54 16.77
C THR A 85 -25.05 -15.61 15.25
N ILE A 86 -26.15 -15.97 14.57
CA ILE A 86 -26.22 -16.03 13.11
C ILE A 86 -26.04 -14.62 12.51
N TYR A 87 -26.74 -13.60 13.01
CA TYR A 87 -26.60 -12.21 12.55
C TYR A 87 -25.20 -11.62 12.79
N LEU A 88 -24.60 -11.87 13.96
CA LEU A 88 -23.25 -11.42 14.27
C LEU A 88 -22.20 -12.16 13.43
N SER A 89 -22.50 -13.38 12.98
CA SER A 89 -21.62 -14.13 12.07
C SER A 89 -21.68 -13.65 10.61
N SER A 90 -22.80 -13.08 10.16
CA SER A 90 -22.93 -12.54 8.79
C SER A 90 -22.43 -11.10 8.65
N ALA A 91 -22.44 -10.32 9.73
CA ALA A 91 -21.98 -8.93 9.77
C ALA A 91 -20.61 -8.68 9.09
N PRO A 92 -19.57 -9.50 9.35
CA PRO A 92 -18.25 -9.30 8.74
C PRO A 92 -18.24 -9.53 7.23
N LEU A 93 -18.97 -10.54 6.72
CA LEU A 93 -19.13 -10.72 5.28
C LEU A 93 -19.84 -9.52 4.64
N ASN A 94 -20.84 -8.96 5.32
CA ASN A 94 -21.52 -7.75 4.83
C ASN A 94 -20.55 -6.57 4.78
N ILE A 95 -19.84 -6.26 5.87
CA ILE A 95 -18.83 -5.18 5.90
C ILE A 95 -17.74 -5.38 4.83
N ILE A 96 -17.17 -6.59 4.71
CA ILE A 96 -16.15 -6.89 3.69
C ILE A 96 -16.69 -6.60 2.29
N THR A 97 -17.89 -7.07 2.00
CA THR A 97 -18.49 -6.90 0.67
C THR A 97 -18.86 -5.45 0.38
N ASP A 98 -19.32 -4.68 1.35
CA ASP A 98 -19.60 -3.24 1.17
C ASP A 98 -18.34 -2.42 0.94
N LEU A 99 -17.27 -2.69 1.71
CA LEU A 99 -15.98 -2.05 1.50
C LEU A 99 -15.37 -2.45 0.16
N ALA A 100 -15.47 -3.72 -0.24
CA ALA A 100 -15.00 -4.18 -1.54
C ALA A 100 -15.73 -3.46 -2.68
N ILE A 101 -17.06 -3.36 -2.63
CA ILE A 101 -17.86 -2.62 -3.63
C ILE A 101 -17.44 -1.15 -3.66
N PHE A 102 -17.19 -0.54 -2.50
CA PHE A 102 -16.74 0.85 -2.41
C PHE A 102 -15.36 1.09 -3.06
N PHE A 103 -14.36 0.24 -2.76
CA PHE A 103 -12.99 0.46 -3.24
C PHE A 103 -12.76 0.03 -4.69
N LEU A 104 -13.49 -0.97 -5.18
CA LEU A 104 -13.29 -1.56 -6.50
C LEU A 104 -13.24 -0.52 -7.65
N PRO A 105 -14.16 0.46 -7.77
CA PRO A 105 -14.14 1.47 -8.84
C PRO A 105 -13.15 2.62 -8.61
N MET A 106 -12.61 2.80 -7.39
CA MET A 106 -11.80 3.95 -7.01
C MET A 106 -10.53 4.12 -7.88
N PRO A 107 -9.75 3.06 -8.19
CA PRO A 107 -8.55 3.16 -9.03
C PRO A 107 -8.81 3.63 -10.46
N ILE A 108 -9.97 3.29 -11.04
CA ILE A 108 -10.36 3.73 -12.38
C ILE A 108 -10.69 5.21 -12.36
N LEU A 109 -11.44 5.63 -11.35
CA LEU A 109 -12.00 6.97 -11.28
C LEU A 109 -10.97 8.06 -10.94
N THR A 110 -9.94 7.71 -10.19
CA THR A 110 -8.78 8.58 -9.91
C THR A 110 -7.81 8.66 -11.10
N SER A 111 -7.79 7.65 -11.98
CA SER A 111 -6.97 7.65 -13.20
C SER A 111 -7.54 8.52 -14.33
N MET A 112 -8.85 8.78 -14.33
CA MET A 112 -9.51 9.64 -15.31
C MET A 112 -9.49 11.10 -14.85
N ARG A 113 -8.93 12.00 -15.66
CA ARG A 113 -9.00 13.46 -15.45
C ARG A 113 -10.41 13.97 -15.74
N LEU A 114 -11.34 13.73 -14.83
CA LEU A 114 -12.73 14.19 -14.97
C LEU A 114 -12.85 15.69 -14.62
N PRO A 115 -13.72 16.46 -15.31
CA PRO A 115 -14.04 17.83 -14.94
C PRO A 115 -14.60 17.88 -13.52
N LYS A 116 -14.24 18.92 -12.75
CA LYS A 116 -14.45 19.01 -11.30
C LYS A 116 -15.91 18.72 -10.87
N LYS A 117 -16.91 19.08 -11.68
CA LYS A 117 -18.32 18.81 -11.41
C LYS A 117 -18.71 17.32 -11.49
N GLN A 118 -18.14 16.56 -12.43
CA GLN A 118 -18.37 15.12 -12.51
C GLN A 118 -17.67 14.37 -11.37
N LYS A 119 -16.53 14.90 -10.91
CA LYS A 119 -15.83 14.39 -9.72
C LYS A 119 -16.66 14.57 -8.44
N ILE A 120 -17.45 15.63 -8.32
CA ILE A 120 -18.33 15.88 -7.15
C ILE A 120 -19.45 14.84 -7.07
N ILE A 121 -20.19 14.59 -8.16
CA ILE A 121 -21.28 13.59 -8.19
C ILE A 121 -20.73 12.21 -7.81
N LEU A 122 -19.55 11.89 -8.32
CA LEU A 122 -18.85 10.67 -8.04
C LEU A 122 -18.48 10.56 -6.54
N VAL A 123 -17.87 11.60 -5.96
CA VAL A 123 -17.56 11.65 -4.51
C VAL A 123 -18.83 11.52 -3.66
N ILE A 124 -19.95 12.10 -4.08
CA ILE A 124 -21.25 11.96 -3.39
C ILE A 124 -21.74 10.50 -3.43
N THR A 125 -21.67 9.81 -4.57
CA THR A 125 -22.00 8.37 -4.63
C THR A 125 -21.11 7.51 -3.75
N PHE A 126 -19.81 7.83 -3.69
CA PHE A 126 -18.88 7.14 -2.80
C PHE A 126 -19.15 7.45 -1.32
N GLY A 127 -19.51 8.69 -0.99
CA GLY A 127 -19.88 9.08 0.37
C GLY A 127 -21.04 8.25 0.93
N PHE A 128 -22.04 7.92 0.10
CA PHE A 128 -23.12 7.03 0.49
C PHE A 128 -22.64 5.60 0.79
N GLY A 129 -21.64 5.08 0.07
CA GLY A 129 -21.05 3.76 0.35
C GLY A 129 -20.34 3.68 1.71
N ILE A 130 -19.60 4.73 2.09
CA ILE A 130 -19.01 4.82 3.45
C ILE A 130 -20.10 4.88 4.52
N PHE A 131 -21.19 5.61 4.24
CA PHE A 131 -22.31 5.72 5.15
C PHE A 131 -23.04 4.38 5.35
N VAL A 132 -23.23 3.56 4.30
CA VAL A 132 -23.75 2.19 4.43
C VAL A 132 -22.88 1.35 5.37
N ALA A 133 -21.56 1.36 5.17
CA ALA A 133 -20.64 0.61 6.05
C ALA A 133 -20.68 1.10 7.51
N ALA A 134 -20.86 2.40 7.75
CA ALA A 134 -21.04 2.93 9.10
C ALA A 134 -22.36 2.49 9.74
N VAL A 135 -23.45 2.42 8.96
CA VAL A 135 -24.74 1.90 9.40
C VAL A 135 -24.64 0.43 9.83
N ASP A 136 -23.86 -0.39 9.12
CA ASP A 136 -23.61 -1.77 9.52
C ASP A 136 -22.93 -1.89 10.87
N VAL A 137 -21.92 -1.06 11.15
CA VAL A 137 -21.21 -1.03 12.44
C VAL A 137 -22.15 -0.61 13.57
N VAL A 138 -22.97 0.41 13.33
CA VAL A 138 -23.96 0.88 14.31
C VAL A 138 -24.99 -0.20 14.60
N ARG A 139 -25.48 -0.92 13.57
CA ARG A 139 -26.39 -2.06 13.75
C ARG A 139 -25.76 -3.14 14.64
N ILE A 140 -24.50 -3.48 14.41
CA ILE A 140 -23.76 -4.49 15.19
C ILE A 140 -23.64 -4.08 16.66
N ALA A 141 -23.36 -2.81 16.96
CA ALA A 141 -23.31 -2.29 18.33
C ALA A 141 -24.61 -2.53 19.10
N TYR A 142 -25.73 -2.11 18.52
CA TYR A 142 -27.04 -2.31 19.15
C TYR A 142 -27.41 -3.79 19.29
N LEU A 143 -27.03 -4.64 18.31
CA LEU A 143 -27.26 -6.09 18.39
C LEU A 143 -26.45 -6.77 19.52
N GLN A 144 -25.22 -6.33 19.76
CA GLN A 144 -24.40 -6.87 20.86
C GLN A 144 -24.92 -6.41 22.23
N ASP A 145 -25.32 -5.15 22.37
CA ASP A 145 -25.92 -4.66 23.61
C ASP A 145 -27.20 -5.44 23.97
N ALA A 146 -28.02 -5.77 22.96
CA ALA A 146 -29.19 -6.63 23.13
C ALA A 146 -28.84 -8.04 23.63
N GLN A 147 -27.76 -8.64 23.13
CA GLN A 147 -27.29 -9.96 23.57
C GLN A 147 -26.78 -9.95 24.99
N VAL A 148 -26.01 -8.93 25.33
CA VAL A 148 -25.42 -8.76 26.65
C VAL A 148 -26.50 -8.64 27.71
N GLU A 149 -27.53 -7.84 27.45
CA GLU A 149 -28.63 -7.68 28.39
C GLU A 149 -29.45 -8.96 28.51
N THR A 150 -29.65 -9.68 27.40
CA THR A 150 -30.33 -10.98 27.40
C THR A 150 -29.53 -12.04 28.18
N LEU A 151 -28.20 -12.08 28.03
CA LEU A 151 -27.31 -12.99 28.75
C LEU A 151 -27.28 -12.68 30.25
N ASN A 152 -27.16 -11.41 30.63
CA ASN A 152 -27.21 -10.98 32.03
C ASN A 152 -28.55 -11.37 32.66
N ALA A 153 -29.66 -11.16 31.95
CA ALA A 153 -31.00 -11.56 32.41
C ALA A 153 -31.17 -13.09 32.54
N VAL A 154 -30.41 -13.91 31.79
CA VAL A 154 -30.40 -15.37 31.94
C VAL A 154 -29.54 -15.82 33.11
N GLN A 155 -28.43 -15.13 33.38
CA GLN A 155 -27.52 -15.47 34.49
C GLN A 155 -28.11 -15.13 35.85
N THR A 156 -28.88 -14.03 35.96
CA THR A 156 -29.63 -13.67 37.17
C THR A 156 -30.80 -14.65 37.43
N LYS A 157 -31.33 -15.32 36.39
CA LYS A 157 -32.39 -16.34 36.53
C LYS A 157 -31.93 -17.66 37.16
N SER A 158 -30.63 -17.94 37.23
CA SER A 158 -30.12 -19.16 37.88
C SER A 158 -30.11 -19.09 39.41
N GLN A 159 -30.45 -17.95 40.03
CA GLN A 159 -30.45 -17.79 41.51
C GLN A 159 -31.83 -17.69 42.16
N THR A 160 -32.89 -17.39 41.43
CA THR A 160 -34.25 -17.29 41.99
C THR A 160 -35.25 -17.99 41.08
N GLY A 161 -35.60 -19.22 41.45
CA GLY A 161 -36.75 -19.90 40.90
C GLY A 161 -38.04 -19.19 41.33
N ASN A 162 -38.95 -19.04 40.38
CA ASN A 162 -40.37 -18.69 40.56
C ASN A 162 -40.84 -17.23 40.45
N ASP A 163 -40.21 -16.38 39.63
CA ASP A 163 -40.92 -15.19 39.12
C ASP A 163 -41.00 -15.18 37.59
N GLN A 164 -42.14 -15.66 37.11
CA GLN A 164 -42.48 -15.88 35.72
C GLN A 164 -43.42 -14.75 35.25
N ARG A 165 -42.92 -13.51 35.14
CA ARG A 165 -43.57 -12.43 34.36
C ARG A 165 -42.62 -11.23 34.23
N ASN A 166 -42.57 -10.67 33.02
CA ASN A 166 -41.75 -9.53 32.56
C ASN A 166 -40.33 -9.84 32.05
N THR A 167 -40.25 -10.70 31.04
CA THR A 167 -39.15 -10.68 30.05
C THR A 167 -39.52 -9.76 28.86
N GLY A 168 -39.80 -8.49 29.11
CA GLY A 168 -39.48 -7.45 28.12
C GLY A 168 -37.97 -7.27 28.19
N ASP A 169 -37.17 -7.38 27.14
CA ASP A 169 -37.17 -6.42 26.05
C ASP A 169 -36.43 -6.92 24.80
N PHE A 170 -36.42 -8.24 24.52
CA PHE A 170 -35.81 -8.72 23.26
C PHE A 170 -36.46 -8.05 22.03
N ALA A 171 -37.79 -7.86 22.05
CA ALA A 171 -38.51 -7.19 20.99
C ALA A 171 -38.17 -5.69 20.87
N TRP A 172 -37.93 -5.01 22.00
CA TRP A 172 -37.55 -3.59 22.05
C TRP A 172 -36.17 -3.37 21.43
N TYR A 173 -35.17 -4.12 21.87
CA TYR A 173 -33.82 -4.03 21.30
C TYR A 173 -33.74 -4.57 19.86
N ALA A 174 -34.49 -5.61 19.51
CA ALA A 174 -34.56 -6.12 18.13
C ALA A 174 -35.18 -5.12 17.15
N SER A 175 -36.13 -4.28 17.61
CA SER A 175 -36.79 -3.28 16.75
C SER A 175 -35.80 -2.25 16.18
N LEU A 176 -34.85 -1.79 17.00
CA LEU A 176 -33.79 -0.87 16.57
C LEU A 176 -32.88 -1.52 15.53
N SER A 177 -32.52 -2.80 15.71
CA SER A 177 -31.75 -3.54 14.72
C SER A 177 -32.49 -3.68 13.39
N TYR A 178 -33.81 -3.97 13.42
CA TYR A 178 -34.62 -4.10 12.21
C TYR A 178 -34.78 -2.78 11.46
N MET A 179 -34.90 -1.67 12.18
CA MET A 179 -34.92 -0.33 11.59
C MET A 179 -33.61 -0.05 10.82
N TRP A 180 -32.45 -0.31 11.43
CA TRP A 180 -31.16 -0.10 10.77
C TRP A 180 -30.94 -1.04 9.57
N SER A 181 -31.39 -2.29 9.64
CA SER A 181 -31.41 -3.22 8.50
C SER A 181 -32.27 -2.71 7.33
N ALA A 182 -33.41 -2.07 7.61
CA ALA A 182 -34.23 -1.44 6.57
C ALA A 182 -33.52 -0.21 5.97
N VAL A 183 -32.90 0.62 6.80
CA VAL A 183 -32.12 1.79 6.32
C VAL A 183 -30.98 1.35 5.41
N GLU A 184 -30.23 0.32 5.78
CA GLU A 184 -29.12 -0.24 5.01
C GLU A 184 -29.55 -0.67 3.60
N ILE A 185 -30.61 -1.49 3.48
CA ILE A 185 -31.09 -1.97 2.17
C ILE A 185 -31.54 -0.80 1.29
N ASN A 186 -32.32 0.12 1.83
CA ASN A 186 -32.83 1.28 1.08
C ASN A 186 -31.69 2.20 0.63
N LEU A 187 -30.71 2.46 1.50
CA LEU A 187 -29.55 3.26 1.19
C LEU A 187 -28.65 2.59 0.13
N GLY A 188 -28.50 1.26 0.19
CA GLY A 188 -27.80 0.47 -0.82
C GLY A 188 -28.48 0.56 -2.19
N ILE A 189 -29.81 0.47 -2.25
CA ILE A 189 -30.58 0.65 -3.48
C ILE A 189 -30.36 2.06 -4.04
N MET A 190 -30.45 3.10 -3.20
CA MET A 190 -30.17 4.48 -3.62
C MET A 190 -28.75 4.60 -4.20
N CYS A 191 -27.74 4.05 -3.53
CA CYS A 191 -26.35 4.07 -3.99
C CYS A 191 -26.18 3.42 -5.38
N GLY A 192 -26.87 2.30 -5.64
CA GLY A 192 -26.86 1.63 -6.94
C GLY A 192 -27.55 2.42 -8.07
N CYS A 193 -28.59 3.19 -7.73
CA CYS A 193 -29.37 3.94 -8.72
C CYS A 193 -28.73 5.29 -9.13
N VAL A 194 -27.92 5.93 -8.28
CA VAL A 194 -27.37 7.27 -8.57
C VAL A 194 -26.52 7.34 -9.85
N PRO A 195 -25.64 6.39 -10.18
CA PRO A 195 -24.90 6.42 -11.46
C PRO A 195 -25.81 6.38 -12.69
N ALA A 196 -26.95 5.68 -12.62
CA ALA A 196 -27.93 5.58 -13.70
C ALA A 196 -28.78 6.85 -13.89
N LEU A 197 -28.81 7.75 -12.89
CA LEU A 197 -29.54 9.03 -12.95
C LEU A 197 -28.84 10.11 -13.80
N LYS A 198 -27.57 9.92 -14.18
CA LYS A 198 -26.79 10.87 -15.00
C LYS A 198 -27.50 11.38 -16.27
N PRO A 199 -28.08 10.54 -17.14
CA PRO A 199 -28.82 11.00 -18.31
C PRO A 199 -30.08 11.82 -17.97
N LEU A 200 -30.73 11.54 -16.83
CA LEU A 200 -31.92 12.26 -16.39
C LEU A 200 -31.57 13.66 -15.87
N VAL A 201 -30.49 13.78 -15.08
CA VAL A 201 -29.96 15.08 -14.62
C VAL A 201 -29.55 15.96 -15.81
N ARG A 202 -28.96 15.37 -16.87
CA ARG A 202 -28.62 16.10 -18.09
C ARG A 202 -29.84 16.66 -18.82
N ARG A 203 -31.01 16.02 -18.70
CA ARG A 203 -32.24 16.43 -19.39
C ARG A 203 -33.03 17.48 -18.62
N PHE A 204 -33.13 17.36 -17.29
CA PHE A 204 -33.97 18.25 -16.47
C PHE A 204 -33.20 19.37 -15.76
N LEU A 205 -31.89 19.21 -15.51
CA LEU A 205 -31.03 20.18 -14.84
C LEU A 205 -29.74 20.44 -15.64
N PRO A 206 -29.82 20.89 -16.90
CA PRO A 206 -28.64 21.11 -17.75
C PRO A 206 -27.67 22.15 -17.16
N SER A 207 -28.17 23.12 -16.40
CA SER A 207 -27.39 24.16 -15.70
C SER A 207 -26.46 23.61 -14.61
N TRP A 208 -26.74 22.43 -14.05
CA TRP A 208 -25.86 21.78 -13.07
C TRP A 208 -24.63 21.12 -13.71
N ILE A 209 -24.68 20.83 -15.02
CA ILE A 209 -23.61 20.15 -15.75
C ILE A 209 -22.81 21.13 -16.62
N ILE A 210 -23.43 22.21 -17.12
CA ILE A 210 -22.81 23.18 -18.02
C ILE A 210 -22.24 24.35 -17.19
N ASP A 211 -20.94 24.65 -17.34
CA ASP A 211 -20.33 25.87 -16.79
C ASP A 211 -20.73 27.07 -17.65
N HIS A 212 -21.51 28.02 -17.10
CA HIS A 212 -21.81 29.31 -17.74
C HIS A 212 -20.61 30.30 -17.70
N ALA A 213 -19.39 29.83 -17.48
CA ALA A 213 -18.22 30.67 -17.29
C ALA A 213 -17.60 31.23 -18.60
N THR A 214 -18.21 31.02 -19.77
CA THR A 214 -17.74 31.59 -21.04
C THR A 214 -18.77 32.46 -21.76
N ALA A 215 -19.76 33.00 -21.03
CA ALA A 215 -20.78 33.87 -21.62
C ALA A 215 -21.03 35.12 -20.77
N ARG A 216 -19.96 35.83 -20.38
CA ARG A 216 -20.03 37.23 -19.94
C ARG A 216 -18.70 37.94 -20.21
N ASP A 217 -18.53 38.40 -21.44
CA ASP A 217 -17.71 39.59 -21.69
C ASP A 217 -18.68 40.76 -21.96
N PRO A 218 -18.60 41.88 -21.22
CA PRO A 218 -19.31 43.11 -21.57
C PRO A 218 -18.60 43.82 -22.74
N PRO A 219 -19.30 44.64 -23.55
CA PRO A 219 -18.72 45.28 -24.72
C PRO A 219 -17.76 46.40 -24.28
N ALA A 220 -16.46 46.19 -24.45
CA ALA A 220 -15.45 47.23 -24.24
C ALA A 220 -15.22 47.99 -25.56
N THR A 221 -15.42 49.30 -25.45
CA THR A 221 -15.21 50.38 -26.40
C THR A 221 -13.84 50.38 -27.08
N HIS A 222 -13.85 50.71 -28.38
CA HIS A 222 -12.70 51.02 -29.21
C HIS A 222 -11.83 52.15 -28.62
N THR A 223 -10.54 51.88 -28.45
CA THR A 223 -9.48 52.87 -28.65
C THR A 223 -8.32 52.19 -29.37
N SER A 224 -8.05 52.70 -30.55
CA SER A 224 -6.98 52.40 -31.48
C SER A 224 -5.60 52.73 -30.92
N ASP A 225 -4.66 51.79 -31.04
CA ASP A 225 -3.25 52.05 -31.33
C ASP A 225 -2.62 50.77 -31.92
N GLU A 226 -2.53 50.74 -33.25
CA GLU A 226 -1.74 49.80 -34.04
C GLU A 226 -0.24 50.15 -33.94
N PRO A 227 0.64 49.13 -33.97
CA PRO A 227 1.89 49.25 -34.68
C PRO A 227 1.90 48.34 -35.91
N VAL A 228 1.99 49.02 -37.05
CA VAL A 228 2.19 48.56 -38.43
C VAL A 228 3.34 47.54 -38.57
N LEU A 229 3.10 46.45 -39.30
CA LEU A 229 4.16 45.70 -39.99
C LEU A 229 3.75 45.46 -41.45
N GLN A 230 4.47 46.12 -42.37
CA GLN A 230 4.35 45.92 -43.81
C GLN A 230 4.93 44.56 -44.26
N PRO A 231 4.41 43.99 -45.35
CA PRO A 231 4.77 42.67 -45.85
C PRO A 231 5.99 42.77 -46.78
N ASN A 232 6.98 41.91 -46.61
CA ASN A 232 8.01 41.69 -47.63
C ASN A 232 8.62 40.30 -47.50
N MET A 233 8.92 39.72 -48.67
CA MET A 233 9.72 38.51 -48.92
C MET A 233 8.99 37.15 -48.91
N LEU A 234 8.16 36.93 -49.94
CA LEU A 234 8.05 35.63 -50.59
C LEU A 234 8.37 35.82 -52.07
N ASP A 235 9.66 35.80 -52.40
CA ASP A 235 10.09 35.64 -53.79
C ASP A 235 11.50 35.03 -53.86
N SER A 236 11.56 33.76 -54.27
CA SER A 236 12.65 33.21 -55.10
C SER A 236 12.46 31.70 -55.33
N ARG A 237 12.39 31.38 -56.63
CA ARG A 237 12.63 30.08 -57.31
C ARG A 237 11.43 29.13 -57.47
N ARG A 238 10.62 29.43 -58.49
CA ARG A 238 10.35 28.45 -59.55
C ARG A 238 11.42 28.58 -60.63
N LEU A 239 12.04 27.47 -61.01
CA LEU A 239 12.43 27.22 -62.39
C LEU A 239 11.61 26.02 -62.83
N SER A 240 10.70 26.23 -63.77
CA SER A 240 10.14 25.16 -64.60
C SER A 240 10.74 25.36 -65.98
N ASP A 241 11.33 24.33 -66.56
CA ASP A 241 11.44 24.25 -68.02
C ASP A 241 10.03 24.14 -68.61
N PRO A 242 9.80 24.70 -69.81
CA PRO A 242 8.48 25.11 -70.28
C PRO A 242 7.80 24.02 -71.11
N LEU A 243 6.47 24.03 -71.17
CA LEU A 243 5.72 24.29 -72.42
C LEU A 243 4.20 24.10 -72.23
N THR A 244 3.50 25.17 -72.61
CA THR A 244 2.11 25.28 -73.13
C THR A 244 0.90 25.22 -72.20
N PRO A 245 -0.14 26.06 -72.47
CA PRO A 245 -1.12 26.48 -71.49
C PRO A 245 -2.55 26.02 -71.91
N PRO A 246 -3.66 26.64 -71.45
CA PRO A 246 -4.70 25.90 -70.74
C PRO A 246 -6.03 25.84 -71.52
N VAL A 247 -6.96 24.97 -71.12
CA VAL A 247 -8.38 25.16 -71.43
C VAL A 247 -9.23 24.79 -70.22
N SER A 248 -9.90 25.79 -69.66
CA SER A 248 -11.14 25.67 -68.88
C SER A 248 -12.33 25.86 -69.84
N PRO A 249 -13.61 25.73 -69.44
CA PRO A 249 -14.25 24.91 -68.41
C PRO A 249 -15.55 24.25 -68.96
N LEU A 250 -16.45 23.82 -68.07
CA LEU A 250 -17.87 23.45 -68.27
C LEU A 250 -18.19 22.02 -68.75
N SER A 251 -18.77 21.22 -67.86
CA SER A 251 -20.17 20.76 -68.03
C SER A 251 -20.69 20.01 -66.80
N LYS A 252 -22.00 20.20 -66.58
CA LYS A 252 -22.88 19.57 -65.57
C LYS A 252 -23.04 18.05 -65.80
N PRO A 253 -23.58 17.28 -64.83
CA PRO A 253 -23.42 15.83 -64.77
C PRO A 253 -24.47 15.09 -65.63
N PRO A 254 -24.22 13.82 -66.04
CA PRO A 254 -25.28 12.97 -66.54
C PRO A 254 -25.81 11.98 -65.49
N GLN A 255 -27.01 11.52 -65.79
CA GLN A 255 -28.05 10.95 -64.94
C GLN A 255 -27.88 9.46 -64.62
N ALA A 256 -28.61 9.06 -63.58
CA ALA A 256 -28.87 7.69 -63.15
C ALA A 256 -29.54 6.84 -64.25
N ARG A 257 -29.19 5.55 -64.28
CA ARG A 257 -29.93 4.50 -64.98
C ARG A 257 -30.35 3.48 -63.92
N GLY A 258 -31.66 3.33 -63.75
CA GLY A 258 -32.26 2.42 -62.78
C GLY A 258 -32.62 1.06 -63.36
N THR A 259 -32.78 0.10 -62.45
CA THR A 259 -33.60 -1.14 -62.40
C THR A 259 -33.05 -1.87 -61.17
N GLY A 260 -33.72 -2.14 -60.06
CA GLY A 260 -35.09 -2.59 -59.79
C GLY A 260 -34.96 -3.55 -58.58
N GLY A 261 -35.89 -3.53 -57.63
CA GLY A 261 -35.93 -4.46 -56.50
C GLY A 261 -35.76 -3.78 -55.13
N GLU A 262 -36.87 -3.72 -54.40
CA GLU A 262 -36.98 -3.23 -53.02
C GLU A 262 -36.20 -4.13 -52.06
N GLU A 263 -35.32 -3.56 -51.23
CA GLU A 263 -35.02 -4.08 -49.90
C GLU A 263 -34.41 -2.98 -49.02
N GLN A 264 -34.96 -2.82 -47.82
CA GLN A 264 -34.69 -1.73 -46.89
C GLN A 264 -33.41 -2.04 -46.10
N MET A 265 -32.26 -1.54 -46.55
CA MET A 265 -30.97 -1.80 -45.90
C MET A 265 -30.77 -0.89 -44.67
N GLY A 266 -30.63 -1.51 -43.50
CA GLY A 266 -30.43 -0.84 -42.21
C GLY A 266 -28.99 -0.37 -41.99
N MET A 267 -28.84 0.64 -41.13
CA MET A 267 -27.59 1.35 -40.77
C MET A 267 -26.44 0.47 -40.24
N MET A 268 -26.59 -0.86 -40.18
CA MET A 268 -25.58 -1.78 -39.66
C MET A 268 -24.75 -2.49 -40.75
N ASP A 269 -25.20 -2.55 -42.00
CA ASP A 269 -24.45 -3.21 -43.10
C ASP A 269 -23.40 -2.30 -43.76
N PHE A 270 -23.39 -1.00 -43.43
CA PHE A 270 -22.37 -0.06 -43.88
C PHE A 270 -21.05 -0.16 -43.09
N LEU A 271 -21.04 -0.87 -41.95
CA LEU A 271 -19.88 -0.88 -41.05
C LEU A 271 -19.12 -2.22 -40.99
N THR A 272 -19.48 -3.22 -41.80
CA THR A 272 -18.94 -4.58 -41.63
C THR A 272 -18.32 -5.25 -42.86
N THR A 273 -18.07 -4.55 -43.97
CA THR A 273 -17.30 -5.12 -45.09
C THR A 273 -16.08 -4.26 -45.43
N LEU A 274 -14.92 -4.64 -44.90
CA LEU A 274 -13.64 -4.35 -45.53
C LEU A 274 -12.96 -5.69 -45.81
N ASP A 275 -13.07 -6.08 -47.07
CA ASP A 275 -12.46 -7.25 -47.66
C ASP A 275 -10.94 -7.01 -47.78
N THR A 276 -10.16 -7.82 -47.09
CA THR A 276 -8.69 -7.76 -47.08
C THR A 276 -8.13 -8.62 -48.21
N SER A 277 -8.27 -8.18 -49.44
CA SER A 277 -7.53 -8.78 -50.56
C SER A 277 -7.49 -7.80 -51.74
N GLU A 278 -6.59 -6.81 -51.63
CA GLU A 278 -5.83 -6.19 -52.74
C GLU A 278 -5.10 -4.94 -52.24
N LEU A 279 -3.82 -5.08 -51.88
CA LEU A 279 -2.92 -3.96 -51.63
C LEU A 279 -1.61 -4.19 -52.41
N PRO A 280 -1.19 -3.26 -53.29
CA PRO A 280 0.05 -3.40 -54.05
C PRO A 280 1.29 -3.25 -53.15
N GLN A 281 2.28 -4.11 -53.35
CA GLN A 281 3.57 -4.07 -52.66
C GLN A 281 4.39 -2.83 -53.07
N LEU A 282 4.72 -1.96 -52.10
CA LEU A 282 5.69 -0.87 -52.27
C LEU A 282 6.95 -1.14 -51.43
N ARG A 283 8.09 -1.18 -52.12
CA ARG A 283 9.45 -1.40 -51.59
C ARG A 283 9.90 -0.23 -50.67
N PRO A 284 10.76 -0.50 -49.66
CA PRO A 284 11.18 0.52 -48.71
C PRO A 284 12.27 1.43 -49.30
N ALA A 285 12.02 2.76 -49.29
CA ALA A 285 13.03 3.78 -49.58
C ALA A 285 13.13 4.79 -48.41
N ASN A 286 14.33 4.89 -47.85
CA ASN A 286 14.93 5.89 -46.97
C ASN A 286 14.02 7.01 -46.40
N THR A 287 13.51 6.80 -45.19
CA THR A 287 12.79 7.79 -44.37
C THR A 287 13.66 8.32 -43.21
N ALA A 288 14.86 8.82 -43.53
CA ALA A 288 15.73 9.46 -42.54
C ALA A 288 15.57 10.99 -42.45
N VAL A 289 14.92 11.64 -43.44
CA VAL A 289 14.97 13.12 -43.55
C VAL A 289 13.64 13.81 -43.15
N THR A 290 12.52 13.09 -43.08
CA THR A 290 11.23 13.67 -42.66
C THR A 290 11.08 13.79 -41.13
N HIS A 291 11.87 13.04 -40.36
CA HIS A 291 11.89 13.13 -38.89
C HIS A 291 12.73 14.31 -38.35
N ALA A 292 13.65 14.86 -39.16
CA ALA A 292 14.56 15.92 -38.71
C ALA A 292 13.91 17.31 -38.66
N THR A 293 12.89 17.58 -39.48
CA THR A 293 12.26 18.91 -39.58
C THR A 293 11.01 19.10 -38.73
N THR A 294 10.36 18.04 -38.23
CA THR A 294 9.26 18.15 -37.25
C THR A 294 9.75 18.30 -35.80
N ALA A 295 11.04 18.07 -35.55
CA ALA A 295 11.63 18.15 -34.21
C ALA A 295 11.94 19.60 -33.76
N LEU A 296 12.06 20.56 -34.69
CA LEU A 296 12.53 21.92 -34.39
C LEU A 296 11.42 22.99 -34.26
N THR A 297 10.14 22.63 -34.38
CA THR A 297 9.02 23.59 -34.25
C THR A 297 7.94 23.18 -33.25
N ARG A 298 8.21 22.19 -32.37
CA ARG A 298 7.32 21.92 -31.23
C ARG A 298 7.67 22.85 -30.06
N ARG A 299 7.17 24.09 -30.09
CA ARG A 299 7.14 24.95 -28.90
C ARG A 299 6.33 24.24 -27.82
N HIS A 300 7.02 23.79 -26.77
CA HIS A 300 6.41 23.23 -25.58
C HIS A 300 5.56 24.33 -24.92
N SER A 301 4.23 24.19 -24.91
CA SER A 301 3.37 25.05 -24.11
C SER A 301 3.66 24.75 -22.64
N ILE A 302 4.29 25.67 -21.93
CA ILE A 302 4.55 25.55 -20.49
C ILE A 302 3.21 25.73 -19.78
N PRO A 303 2.65 24.70 -19.11
CA PRO A 303 1.45 24.89 -18.33
C PRO A 303 1.77 25.75 -17.10
N PHE A 304 0.86 26.67 -16.76
CA PHE A 304 0.93 27.65 -15.66
C PHE A 304 1.18 27.07 -14.24
N PHE A 305 1.25 25.73 -14.10
CA PHE A 305 1.53 25.01 -12.86
C PHE A 305 2.91 24.31 -12.83
N ASP A 306 3.90 24.84 -13.54
CA ASP A 306 5.29 24.32 -13.53
C ASP A 306 6.10 24.73 -12.26
N PHE A 307 5.43 25.15 -11.19
CA PHE A 307 6.06 25.39 -9.88
C PHE A 307 6.25 24.10 -9.05
N VAL A 308 5.76 22.97 -9.55
CA VAL A 308 6.09 21.64 -9.05
C VAL A 308 6.76 20.91 -10.20
N ASP A 309 8.09 21.00 -10.25
CA ASP A 309 8.94 20.20 -11.11
C ASP A 309 8.56 18.72 -10.89
N THR A 310 7.72 18.17 -11.77
CA THR A 310 7.41 16.74 -11.78
C THR A 310 8.54 16.07 -12.54
N SER A 311 9.76 16.26 -12.02
CA SER A 311 10.97 15.56 -12.40
C SER A 311 10.61 14.08 -12.59
N GLN A 312 11.04 13.50 -13.72
CA GLN A 312 10.90 12.07 -14.00
C GLN A 312 11.14 11.29 -12.70
N LYS A 313 10.15 10.48 -12.28
CA LYS A 313 10.21 9.78 -11.00
C LYS A 313 11.52 8.99 -10.92
N LYS A 314 12.50 9.49 -10.17
CA LYS A 314 13.78 8.80 -9.95
C LYS A 314 13.49 7.41 -9.38
N ASN A 315 14.01 6.40 -10.06
CA ASN A 315 13.96 4.98 -9.69
C ASN A 315 14.49 4.76 -8.27
N ILE A 316 13.96 3.75 -7.54
CA ILE A 316 14.34 3.44 -6.15
C ILE A 316 15.85 3.21 -6.00
N THR A 317 16.50 2.61 -7.01
CA THR A 317 17.90 2.17 -6.97
C THR A 317 18.91 3.27 -7.29
N LEU A 318 18.46 4.43 -7.77
CA LEU A 318 19.31 5.58 -8.10
C LEU A 318 19.18 6.72 -7.07
N ARG A 319 18.37 6.53 -6.02
CA ARG A 319 18.19 7.57 -5.01
C ARG A 319 19.42 7.72 -4.12
N SER A 320 19.80 8.97 -3.90
CA SER A 320 20.77 9.34 -2.86
C SER A 320 20.22 9.02 -1.46
N ASN A 321 21.12 8.85 -0.48
CA ASN A 321 20.78 8.69 0.94
C ASN A 321 19.72 9.71 1.39
N ARG A 322 19.89 11.00 1.07
CA ARG A 322 18.95 12.06 1.49
C ARG A 322 17.56 11.92 0.85
N GLU A 323 17.49 11.46 -0.40
CA GLU A 323 16.21 11.27 -1.11
C GLU A 323 15.50 9.97 -0.73
N SER A 324 16.26 8.99 -0.22
CA SER A 324 15.74 7.71 0.28
C SER A 324 15.09 7.82 1.66
N ILE A 325 15.47 8.81 2.49
CA ILE A 325 14.94 8.98 3.85
C ILE A 325 13.41 9.08 3.85
N TYR A 326 12.82 9.91 2.99
CA TYR A 326 11.36 10.09 2.96
C TYR A 326 10.59 8.78 2.66
N PRO A 327 10.85 8.08 1.53
CA PRO A 327 10.15 6.82 1.24
C PRO A 327 10.47 5.72 2.25
N VAL A 328 11.71 5.63 2.75
CA VAL A 328 12.10 4.64 3.77
C VAL A 328 11.39 4.93 5.10
N LEU A 329 11.30 6.19 5.53
CA LEU A 329 10.58 6.58 6.73
C LEU A 329 9.10 6.22 6.64
N MET A 330 8.47 6.44 5.49
CA MET A 330 7.06 6.08 5.29
C MET A 330 6.84 4.57 5.45
N VAL A 331 7.68 3.73 4.87
CA VAL A 331 7.56 2.26 5.04
C VAL A 331 7.96 1.83 6.46
N THR A 332 8.89 2.54 7.11
CA THR A 332 9.28 2.27 8.50
C THR A 332 8.13 2.58 9.48
N VAL A 333 7.37 3.64 9.26
CA VAL A 333 6.16 3.93 10.06
C VAL A 333 5.12 2.82 9.87
N LEU A 334 4.95 2.30 8.66
CA LEU A 334 4.11 1.12 8.44
C LEU A 334 4.62 -0.10 9.18
N PHE A 335 5.94 -0.34 9.22
CA PHE A 335 6.52 -1.41 10.03
C PHE A 335 6.27 -1.23 11.52
N PHE A 336 6.37 -0.01 12.07
CA PHE A 336 5.96 0.26 13.46
C PHE A 336 4.50 -0.10 13.70
N VAL A 337 3.62 0.46 12.87
CA VAL A 337 2.17 0.30 12.96
C VAL A 337 1.76 -1.16 12.86
N TRP A 338 2.40 -1.89 11.95
CA TRP A 338 2.22 -3.32 11.81
C TRP A 338 2.75 -4.08 13.01
N GLY A 339 4.00 -3.87 13.44
CA GLY A 339 4.56 -4.52 14.63
C GLY A 339 3.66 -4.32 15.85
N PHE A 340 3.08 -3.13 15.99
CA PHE A 340 2.08 -2.83 17.00
C PHE A 340 0.79 -3.66 16.82
N ALA A 341 0.20 -3.69 15.62
CA ALA A 341 -0.99 -4.49 15.36
C ALA A 341 -0.76 -5.99 15.56
N TYR A 342 0.39 -6.52 15.13
CA TYR A 342 0.79 -7.91 15.29
C TYR A 342 0.90 -8.31 16.77
N GLY A 343 1.64 -7.53 17.57
CA GLY A 343 1.73 -7.78 19.01
C GLY A 343 0.36 -7.69 19.71
N PHE A 344 -0.57 -6.92 19.14
CA PHE A 344 -1.92 -6.78 19.69
C PHE A 344 -2.76 -8.02 19.37
N LEU A 345 -2.68 -8.49 18.13
CA LEU A 345 -3.34 -9.71 17.67
C LEU A 345 -2.88 -10.93 18.45
N ASP A 346 -1.59 -11.04 18.76
CA ASP A 346 -1.06 -12.17 19.52
C ASP A 346 -1.70 -12.26 20.91
N VAL A 347 -1.76 -11.14 21.64
CA VAL A 347 -2.42 -11.09 22.95
C VAL A 347 -3.91 -11.40 22.87
N LEU A 348 -4.61 -10.90 21.85
CA LEU A 348 -6.02 -11.23 21.65
C LEU A 348 -6.21 -12.72 21.36
N ASN A 349 -5.30 -13.32 20.60
CA ASN A 349 -5.33 -14.72 20.22
C ASN A 349 -5.13 -15.64 21.43
N SER A 350 -4.17 -15.33 22.32
CA SER A 350 -3.96 -16.07 23.57
C SER A 350 -5.20 -16.01 24.48
N ARG A 351 -5.85 -14.85 24.59
CA ARG A 351 -7.09 -14.73 25.38
C ARG A 351 -8.25 -15.51 24.80
N PHE A 352 -8.34 -15.55 23.47
CA PHE A 352 -9.33 -16.39 22.83
C PHE A 352 -9.10 -17.88 23.19
N GLN A 353 -7.85 -18.35 23.17
CA GLN A 353 -7.53 -19.73 23.54
C GLN A 353 -7.93 -20.06 24.99
N GLU A 354 -7.69 -19.13 25.92
CA GLU A 354 -8.14 -19.27 27.31
C GLU A 354 -9.68 -19.36 27.43
N VAL A 355 -10.41 -18.50 26.70
CA VAL A 355 -11.88 -18.45 26.75
C VAL A 355 -12.51 -19.67 26.07
N ALA A 356 -11.96 -20.10 24.93
CA ALA A 356 -12.45 -21.23 24.17
C ALA A 356 -12.06 -22.60 24.78
N ARG A 357 -11.20 -22.61 25.81
CA ARG A 357 -10.65 -23.82 26.45
C ARG A 357 -10.02 -24.77 25.43
N THR A 358 -9.31 -24.19 24.46
CA THR A 358 -8.70 -24.92 23.36
C THR A 358 -7.59 -25.83 23.89
N SER A 359 -7.43 -27.03 23.32
CA SER A 359 -6.33 -27.92 23.70
C SER A 359 -4.97 -27.34 23.27
N ASP A 360 -3.89 -27.74 23.94
CA ASP A 360 -2.55 -27.25 23.62
C ASP A 360 -2.17 -27.54 22.15
N TRP A 361 -2.59 -28.68 21.59
CA TRP A 361 -2.33 -29.05 20.20
C TRP A 361 -3.11 -28.20 19.20
N GLU A 362 -4.34 -27.80 19.55
CA GLU A 362 -5.14 -26.88 18.75
C GLU A 362 -4.52 -25.47 18.76
N THR A 363 -3.97 -25.03 19.91
CA THR A 363 -3.23 -23.77 20.03
C THR A 363 -2.01 -23.74 19.10
N VAL A 364 -1.21 -24.80 19.12
CA VAL A 364 -0.06 -24.95 18.20
C VAL A 364 -0.54 -25.05 16.74
N GLY A 365 -1.65 -25.71 16.47
CA GLY A 365 -2.27 -25.79 15.14
C GLY A 365 -2.71 -24.41 14.61
N GLN A 366 -3.21 -23.54 15.49
CA GLN A 366 -3.60 -22.18 15.14
C GLN A 366 -2.40 -21.30 14.78
N HIS A 367 -1.31 -21.40 15.55
CA HIS A 367 -0.04 -20.77 15.22
C HIS A 367 0.49 -21.29 13.87
N THR A 368 0.45 -22.60 13.66
CA THR A 368 0.87 -23.23 12.40
C THR A 368 0.06 -22.70 11.20
N ALA A 369 -1.26 -22.57 11.32
CA ALA A 369 -2.11 -22.08 10.24
C ALA A 369 -1.76 -20.65 9.78
N TYR A 370 -1.36 -19.78 10.72
CA TYR A 370 -0.87 -18.45 10.40
C TYR A 370 0.38 -18.50 9.51
N TYR A 371 1.38 -19.34 9.86
CA TYR A 371 2.61 -19.49 9.08
C TYR A 371 2.45 -20.28 7.77
N VAL A 372 1.45 -21.16 7.67
CA VAL A 372 1.04 -21.75 6.39
C VAL A 372 0.58 -20.65 5.42
N GLY A 373 -0.09 -19.61 5.94
CA GLY A 373 -0.40 -18.39 5.19
C GLY A 373 0.84 -17.70 4.63
N TYR A 374 1.95 -17.69 5.37
CA TYR A 374 3.24 -17.15 4.93
C TYR A 374 3.92 -17.96 3.82
N ILE A 375 3.59 -19.23 3.64
CA ILE A 375 4.07 -20.04 2.52
C ILE A 375 3.18 -19.79 1.29
N ILE A 376 1.87 -19.93 1.46
CA ILE A 376 0.93 -19.90 0.34
C ILE A 376 0.77 -18.48 -0.22
N GLY A 377 0.68 -17.46 0.64
CA GLY A 377 0.45 -16.07 0.24
C GLY A 377 1.48 -15.56 -0.77
N PRO A 378 2.79 -15.56 -0.45
CA PRO A 378 3.83 -15.07 -1.34
C PRO A 378 3.95 -15.92 -2.61
N LEU A 379 3.83 -17.25 -2.51
CA LEU A 379 4.01 -18.15 -3.66
C LEU A 379 2.86 -18.09 -4.67
N THR A 380 1.65 -17.72 -4.23
CA THR A 380 0.46 -17.67 -5.07
C THR A 380 0.15 -16.23 -5.53
N PHE A 381 -0.81 -15.56 -4.90
CA PHE A 381 -1.27 -14.24 -5.32
C PHE A 381 -0.23 -13.15 -5.07
N GLY A 382 0.56 -13.24 -4.00
CA GLY A 382 1.60 -12.27 -3.67
C GLY A 382 2.61 -12.12 -4.81
N ARG A 383 3.11 -13.23 -5.36
CA ARG A 383 4.02 -13.25 -6.51
C ARG A 383 3.41 -12.61 -7.76
N ILE A 384 2.15 -12.93 -8.05
CA ILE A 384 1.46 -12.41 -9.23
C ILE A 384 1.33 -10.89 -9.12
N VAL A 385 0.85 -10.41 -7.96
CA VAL A 385 0.71 -8.97 -7.68
C VAL A 385 2.06 -8.27 -7.77
N PHE A 386 3.11 -8.86 -7.17
CA PHE A 386 4.41 -8.21 -7.12
C PHE A 386 5.08 -8.09 -8.49
N ARG A 387 4.96 -9.10 -9.36
CA ARG A 387 5.50 -9.05 -10.72
C ARG A 387 4.70 -8.11 -11.64
N THR A 388 3.38 -8.12 -11.53
CA THR A 388 2.52 -7.42 -12.50
C THR A 388 2.25 -5.97 -12.15
N TRP A 389 2.07 -5.66 -10.86
CA TRP A 389 1.65 -4.33 -10.39
C TRP A 389 2.69 -3.63 -9.49
N GLY A 390 3.79 -4.30 -9.15
CA GLY A 390 4.93 -3.69 -8.45
C GLY A 390 4.75 -3.53 -6.94
N PHE A 391 5.70 -2.82 -6.30
CA PHE A 391 5.80 -2.69 -4.84
C PHE A 391 4.55 -2.07 -4.20
N LYS A 392 4.03 -1.00 -4.81
CA LYS A 392 2.89 -0.26 -4.26
C LYS A 392 1.63 -1.11 -4.18
N ALA A 393 1.39 -1.94 -5.19
CA ALA A 393 0.22 -2.81 -5.23
C ALA A 393 0.23 -3.89 -4.15
N CYS A 394 1.40 -4.45 -3.83
CA CYS A 394 1.56 -5.40 -2.73
C CYS A 394 1.09 -4.81 -1.40
N TYR A 395 1.41 -3.53 -1.11
CA TYR A 395 0.93 -2.88 0.12
C TYR A 395 -0.59 -2.81 0.19
N MET A 396 -1.24 -2.42 -0.91
CA MET A 396 -2.70 -2.28 -0.95
C MET A 396 -3.40 -3.63 -0.84
N VAL A 397 -2.95 -4.63 -1.59
CA VAL A 397 -3.53 -5.98 -1.58
C VAL A 397 -3.28 -6.65 -0.23
N GLY A 398 -2.06 -6.59 0.30
CA GLY A 398 -1.71 -7.20 1.58
C GLY A 398 -2.51 -6.63 2.75
N LEU A 399 -2.65 -5.29 2.83
CA LEU A 399 -3.45 -4.63 3.88
C LEU A 399 -4.93 -4.98 3.76
N SER A 400 -5.45 -5.12 2.54
CA SER A 400 -6.85 -5.50 2.30
C SER A 400 -7.11 -6.97 2.68
N VAL A 401 -6.21 -7.89 2.33
CA VAL A 401 -6.32 -9.30 2.71
C VAL A 401 -6.17 -9.47 4.24
N TYR A 402 -5.26 -8.72 4.85
CA TYR A 402 -5.09 -8.70 6.30
C TYR A 402 -6.33 -8.17 7.03
N ALA A 403 -6.92 -7.07 6.54
CA ALA A 403 -8.17 -6.53 7.06
C ALA A 403 -9.33 -7.52 6.93
N CYS A 404 -9.39 -8.26 5.81
CA CYS A 404 -10.36 -9.33 5.59
C CYS A 404 -10.18 -10.46 6.62
N GLY A 405 -8.94 -10.91 6.87
CA GLY A 405 -8.63 -11.91 7.89
C GLY A 405 -9.09 -11.49 9.29
N CYS A 406 -8.86 -10.23 9.68
CA CYS A 406 -9.33 -9.67 10.94
C CYS A 406 -10.87 -9.65 11.04
N LEU A 407 -11.57 -9.34 9.94
CA LEU A 407 -13.04 -9.38 9.90
C LEU A 407 -13.57 -10.82 10.00
N VAL A 408 -12.92 -11.79 9.34
CA VAL A 408 -13.25 -13.22 9.42
C VAL A 408 -12.92 -13.83 10.79
N PHE A 409 -12.15 -13.14 11.64
CA PHE A 409 -11.97 -13.54 13.04
C PHE A 409 -13.23 -13.32 13.89
N TRP A 410 -13.99 -12.25 13.64
CA TRP A 410 -15.24 -11.97 14.34
C TRP A 410 -16.28 -13.10 14.32
N PRO A 411 -16.69 -13.66 13.16
CA PRO A 411 -17.63 -14.76 13.12
C PRO A 411 -17.04 -16.04 13.73
N SER A 412 -15.72 -16.21 13.67
CA SER A 412 -15.01 -17.31 14.34
C SER A 412 -15.17 -17.20 15.87
N ALA A 413 -15.00 -16.00 16.43
CA ALA A 413 -15.22 -15.68 17.85
C ALA A 413 -16.66 -15.90 18.31
N VAL A 414 -17.63 -15.53 17.48
CA VAL A 414 -19.05 -15.68 17.82
C VAL A 414 -19.51 -17.14 17.74
N SER A 415 -19.00 -17.91 16.78
CA SER A 415 -19.36 -19.31 16.58
C SER A 415 -18.57 -20.30 17.44
N ASN A 416 -17.51 -19.84 18.12
CA ASN A 416 -16.57 -20.66 18.89
C ASN A 416 -16.07 -21.91 18.11
N SER A 417 -15.80 -21.74 16.82
CA SER A 417 -15.47 -22.84 15.89
C SER A 417 -13.98 -22.85 15.53
N PHE A 418 -13.25 -23.87 16.00
CA PHE A 418 -11.82 -24.01 15.75
C PHE A 418 -11.42 -23.98 14.26
N PRO A 419 -12.10 -24.68 13.33
CA PRO A 419 -11.78 -24.58 11.90
C PRO A 419 -11.95 -23.15 11.33
N ALA A 420 -12.92 -22.38 11.81
CA ALA A 420 -13.11 -21.00 11.39
C ALA A 420 -11.91 -20.12 11.82
N PHE A 421 -11.37 -20.38 13.03
CA PHE A 421 -10.14 -19.73 13.48
C PHE A 421 -8.93 -20.06 12.64
N LEU A 422 -8.75 -21.33 12.24
CA LEU A 422 -7.65 -21.72 11.35
C LEU A 422 -7.71 -20.95 10.03
N ILE A 423 -8.90 -20.83 9.43
CA ILE A 423 -9.10 -20.09 8.18
C ILE A 423 -8.80 -18.60 8.38
N SER A 424 -9.30 -17.98 9.46
CA SER A 424 -9.07 -16.56 9.74
C SER A 424 -7.58 -16.24 9.93
N ASN A 425 -6.85 -17.08 10.67
CA ASN A 425 -5.40 -16.93 10.90
C ASN A 425 -4.61 -17.16 9.62
N PHE A 426 -5.01 -18.15 8.81
CA PHE A 426 -4.41 -18.39 7.50
C PHE A 426 -4.55 -17.18 6.55
N ILE A 427 -5.75 -16.60 6.44
CA ILE A 427 -5.99 -15.40 5.61
C ILE A 427 -5.16 -14.21 6.13
N THR A 428 -5.12 -14.04 7.46
CA THR A 428 -4.34 -12.99 8.12
C THR A 428 -2.85 -13.12 7.79
N GLY A 429 -2.27 -14.32 7.94
CA GLY A 429 -0.87 -14.60 7.59
C GLY A 429 -0.59 -14.44 6.09
N ALA A 430 -1.52 -14.81 5.22
CA ALA A 430 -1.39 -14.60 3.77
C ALA A 430 -1.38 -13.10 3.38
N GLY A 431 -2.17 -12.27 4.06
CA GLY A 431 -2.17 -10.81 3.87
C GLY A 431 -0.86 -10.17 4.33
N LEU A 432 -0.42 -10.50 5.55
CA LEU A 432 0.80 -10.00 6.15
C LEU A 432 2.06 -10.41 5.36
N SER A 433 2.14 -11.67 4.96
CA SER A 433 3.26 -12.14 4.11
C SER A 433 3.33 -11.39 2.76
N THR A 434 2.20 -10.98 2.18
CA THR A 434 2.19 -10.15 0.97
C THR A 434 2.74 -8.74 1.20
N LEU A 435 2.60 -8.20 2.41
CA LEU A 435 3.21 -6.94 2.79
C LEU A 435 4.72 -7.09 2.97
N GLU A 436 5.19 -8.14 3.64
CA GLU A 436 6.62 -8.39 3.88
C GLU A 436 7.36 -8.61 2.56
N LEU A 437 6.69 -9.29 1.63
CA LEU A 437 7.16 -9.58 0.29
C LEU A 437 7.66 -8.33 -0.44
N SER A 438 6.99 -7.19 -0.28
CA SER A 438 7.40 -5.93 -0.90
C SER A 438 8.14 -4.99 0.06
N ALA A 439 7.81 -4.99 1.35
CA ALA A 439 8.36 -4.05 2.32
C ALA A 439 9.87 -4.22 2.54
N ASN A 440 10.29 -5.46 2.78
CA ASN A 440 11.69 -5.79 3.03
C ASN A 440 12.61 -5.44 1.85
N PRO A 441 12.31 -5.87 0.60
CA PRO A 441 13.14 -5.47 -0.53
C PRO A 441 13.00 -3.99 -0.85
N PHE A 442 11.86 -3.33 -0.59
CA PHE A 442 11.72 -1.89 -0.81
C PHE A 442 12.72 -1.09 0.04
N ILE A 443 12.83 -1.38 1.34
CA ILE A 443 13.77 -0.69 2.23
C ILE A 443 15.22 -1.03 1.87
N ALA A 444 15.49 -2.29 1.54
CA ALA A 444 16.83 -2.72 1.14
C ALA A 444 17.30 -2.05 -0.16
N LEU A 445 16.41 -1.86 -1.14
CA LEU A 445 16.75 -1.32 -2.47
C LEU A 445 16.60 0.20 -2.58
N CYS A 446 15.84 0.85 -1.69
CA CYS A 446 15.63 2.28 -1.74
C CYS A 446 16.82 3.03 -1.12
N GLY A 447 17.75 3.44 -1.97
CA GLY A 447 18.97 4.15 -1.58
C GLY A 447 20.25 3.41 -1.99
N PRO A 448 21.43 3.92 -1.58
CA PRO A 448 22.71 3.32 -1.93
C PRO A 448 22.85 1.87 -1.47
N PRO A 449 23.38 0.96 -2.30
CA PRO A 449 23.48 -0.47 -1.98
C PRO A 449 24.42 -0.79 -0.80
N GLU A 450 25.32 0.13 -0.46
CA GLU A 450 26.28 0.02 0.65
C GLU A 450 25.60 -0.10 2.02
N TYR A 451 24.47 0.59 2.20
CA TYR A 451 23.78 0.69 3.49
C TYR A 451 22.46 -0.09 3.52
N ALA A 452 22.30 -1.08 2.63
CA ALA A 452 21.04 -1.82 2.50
C ALA A 452 20.69 -2.58 3.80
N GLU A 453 21.67 -3.24 4.42
CA GLU A 453 21.51 -3.97 5.67
C GLU A 453 21.21 -3.03 6.83
N VAL A 454 21.93 -1.91 6.90
CA VAL A 454 21.75 -0.88 7.92
C VAL A 454 20.32 -0.32 7.88
N ARG A 455 19.82 0.02 6.68
CA ARG A 455 18.45 0.53 6.51
C ARG A 455 17.41 -0.49 6.95
N LEU A 456 17.55 -1.74 6.49
CA LEU A 456 16.56 -2.76 6.83
C LEU A 456 16.59 -3.10 8.32
N ASN A 457 17.77 -3.23 8.92
CA ASN A 457 17.93 -3.42 10.38
C ASN A 457 17.28 -2.28 11.16
N LEU A 458 17.51 -1.02 10.77
CA LEU A 458 16.95 0.14 11.46
C LEU A 458 15.41 0.17 11.37
N SER A 459 14.85 -0.06 10.18
CA SER A 459 13.39 -0.10 10.01
C SER A 459 12.75 -1.26 10.77
N GLN A 460 13.40 -2.42 10.81
CA GLN A 460 13.00 -3.60 11.57
C GLN A 460 13.18 -3.42 13.08
N ALA A 461 14.13 -2.59 13.54
CA ALA A 461 14.27 -2.24 14.95
C ALA A 461 13.07 -1.39 15.42
N VAL A 462 12.61 -0.47 14.58
CA VAL A 462 11.40 0.34 14.83
C VAL A 462 10.14 -0.54 14.87
N GLN A 463 10.04 -1.58 14.02
CA GLN A 463 8.98 -2.58 14.14
C GLN A 463 8.97 -3.27 15.50
N ALA A 464 10.15 -3.66 16.01
CA ALA A 464 10.29 -4.35 17.28
C ALA A 464 9.84 -3.47 18.48
N ILE A 465 9.93 -2.14 18.37
CA ILE A 465 9.36 -1.25 19.38
C ILE A 465 7.83 -1.39 19.43
N GLY A 466 7.18 -1.52 18.26
CA GLY A 466 5.74 -1.75 18.16
C GLY A 466 5.30 -3.04 18.88
N THR A 467 6.07 -4.12 18.71
CA THR A 467 5.78 -5.42 19.35
C THR A 467 6.02 -5.40 20.87
N ILE A 468 6.87 -4.52 21.40
CA ILE A 468 7.04 -4.33 22.85
C ILE A 468 5.87 -3.54 23.46
N VAL A 469 5.49 -2.42 22.82
CA VAL A 469 4.48 -1.49 23.35
C VAL A 469 3.09 -2.13 23.35
N SER A 470 2.81 -2.95 22.34
CA SER A 470 1.46 -3.45 22.08
C SER A 470 0.92 -4.38 23.18
N PRO A 471 1.61 -5.46 23.60
CA PRO A 471 1.12 -6.32 24.68
C PRO A 471 0.96 -5.61 26.03
N LEU A 472 1.86 -4.67 26.33
CA LEU A 472 1.81 -3.87 27.57
C LEU A 472 0.56 -2.97 27.60
N LEU A 473 0.24 -2.35 26.46
CA LEU A 473 -0.97 -1.54 26.33
C LEU A 473 -2.23 -2.39 26.34
N ALA A 474 -2.23 -3.54 25.63
CA ALA A 474 -3.34 -4.49 25.64
C ALA A 474 -3.65 -4.96 27.07
N LYS A 475 -2.63 -5.36 27.85
CA LYS A 475 -2.73 -5.73 29.29
C LYS A 475 -3.49 -4.68 30.10
N LYS A 476 -3.19 -3.39 29.89
CA LYS A 476 -3.72 -2.28 30.67
C LYS A 476 -5.09 -1.79 30.22
N VAL A 477 -5.33 -1.72 28.90
CA VAL A 477 -6.52 -1.10 28.31
C VAL A 477 -7.66 -2.09 28.11
N LEU A 478 -7.36 -3.32 27.65
CA LEU A 478 -8.40 -4.30 27.33
C LEU A 478 -8.79 -5.21 28.48
N PHE A 479 -7.87 -5.47 29.41
CA PHE A 479 -8.03 -6.52 30.43
C PHE A 479 -8.16 -5.96 31.86
N ALA A 480 -8.77 -4.78 32.00
CA ALA A 480 -9.15 -4.24 33.31
C ALA A 480 -10.17 -5.18 34.00
N PRO A 481 -10.11 -5.36 35.33
CA PRO A 481 -10.76 -6.45 36.08
C PRO A 481 -12.30 -6.50 36.09
N ASN A 482 -13.00 -5.67 35.30
CA ASN A 482 -14.46 -5.52 35.31
C ASN A 482 -15.17 -5.68 33.95
N ALA A 483 -14.56 -6.28 32.91
CA ALA A 483 -15.14 -6.24 31.56
C ALA A 483 -15.55 -7.58 30.95
N LYS A 484 -16.65 -7.53 30.19
CA LYS A 484 -17.18 -8.55 29.26
C LYS A 484 -16.12 -8.88 28.18
N SER A 485 -15.16 -9.73 28.55
CA SER A 485 -13.86 -9.88 27.83
C SER A 485 -13.98 -10.25 26.35
N LEU A 486 -14.96 -11.08 25.97
CA LEU A 486 -15.06 -11.55 24.58
C LEU A 486 -15.57 -10.46 23.61
N ILE A 487 -16.39 -9.53 24.10
CA ILE A 487 -16.95 -8.43 23.29
C ILE A 487 -15.86 -7.39 23.00
N ASN A 488 -15.04 -7.06 23.99
CA ASN A 488 -13.90 -6.15 23.81
C ASN A 488 -12.92 -6.68 22.75
N VAL A 489 -12.67 -7.99 22.73
CA VAL A 489 -11.83 -8.64 21.71
C VAL A 489 -12.42 -8.43 20.32
N GLN A 490 -13.72 -8.69 20.14
CA GLN A 490 -14.42 -8.53 18.86
C GLN A 490 -14.31 -7.10 18.32
N TRP A 491 -14.65 -6.08 19.12
CA TRP A 491 -14.53 -4.66 18.74
C TRP A 491 -13.10 -4.27 18.36
N THR A 492 -12.12 -4.89 19.00
CA THR A 492 -10.73 -4.57 18.69
C THR A 492 -10.31 -5.13 17.33
N TYR A 493 -10.71 -6.36 16.98
CA TYR A 493 -10.48 -6.90 15.63
C TYR A 493 -11.14 -6.04 14.54
N LEU A 494 -12.35 -5.54 14.80
CA LEU A 494 -13.04 -4.62 13.89
C LEU A 494 -12.27 -3.30 13.73
N GLY A 495 -11.80 -2.73 14.84
CA GLY A 495 -10.97 -1.52 14.83
C GLY A 495 -9.66 -1.70 14.06
N ILE A 496 -8.97 -2.82 14.27
CA ILE A 496 -7.74 -3.19 13.53
C ILE A 496 -8.03 -3.30 12.02
N SER A 497 -9.16 -3.91 11.64
CA SER A 497 -9.53 -4.02 10.23
C SER A 497 -9.78 -2.67 9.56
N PHE A 498 -10.58 -1.79 10.16
CA PHE A 498 -10.81 -0.45 9.61
C PHE A 498 -9.53 0.37 9.54
N PHE A 499 -8.67 0.23 10.54
CA PHE A 499 -7.36 0.86 10.55
C PHE A 499 -6.47 0.38 9.38
N ASN A 500 -6.42 -0.93 9.10
CA ASN A 500 -5.70 -1.47 7.95
C ASN A 500 -6.25 -0.97 6.61
N ILE A 501 -7.57 -0.85 6.50
CA ILE A 501 -8.23 -0.33 5.29
C ILE A 501 -7.89 1.16 5.11
N ALA A 502 -7.96 1.95 6.18
CA ALA A 502 -7.53 3.35 6.14
C ALA A 502 -6.06 3.48 5.69
N LEU A 503 -5.18 2.60 6.19
CA LEU A 503 -3.78 2.56 5.80
C LEU A 503 -3.61 2.19 4.32
N ALA A 504 -4.40 1.24 3.80
CA ALA A 504 -4.40 0.88 2.38
C ALA A 504 -4.77 2.08 1.49
N ILE A 505 -5.75 2.89 1.91
CA ILE A 505 -6.14 4.13 1.22
C ILE A 505 -5.02 5.16 1.27
N ILE A 506 -4.37 5.32 2.42
CA ILE A 506 -3.24 6.25 2.55
C ILE A 506 -2.14 5.85 1.57
N TYR A 507 -1.76 4.57 1.53
CA TYR A 507 -0.75 4.06 0.59
C TYR A 507 -1.17 4.18 -0.87
N TYR A 508 -2.46 4.12 -1.17
CA TYR A 508 -2.98 4.40 -2.51
C TYR A 508 -2.64 5.83 -2.96
N TYR A 509 -2.71 6.82 -2.06
CA TYR A 509 -2.39 8.22 -2.39
C TYR A 509 -0.91 8.57 -2.25
N VAL A 510 -0.16 7.89 -1.40
CA VAL A 510 1.27 8.13 -1.26
C VAL A 510 1.99 7.78 -2.58
N PRO A 511 2.75 8.73 -3.17
CA PRO A 511 3.54 8.45 -4.36
C PRO A 511 4.81 7.69 -3.97
N LEU A 512 4.68 6.37 -3.84
CA LEU A 512 5.84 5.50 -3.65
C LEU A 512 6.61 5.36 -4.97
N PRO A 513 7.97 5.45 -4.94
CA PRO A 513 8.79 5.16 -6.11
C PRO A 513 8.72 3.67 -6.43
N GLU A 514 8.75 3.33 -7.71
CA GLU A 514 8.68 1.95 -8.20
C GLU A 514 9.96 1.60 -8.95
N ALA A 515 10.25 0.30 -9.06
CA ALA A 515 11.32 -0.21 -9.91
C ALA A 515 10.81 -1.35 -10.79
N THR A 516 11.08 -1.22 -12.08
CA THR A 516 10.86 -2.24 -13.09
C THR A 516 11.94 -3.33 -13.02
N ASP A 517 11.65 -4.47 -13.65
CA ASP A 517 12.57 -5.61 -13.68
C ASP A 517 13.89 -5.26 -14.41
N GLU A 518 13.85 -4.39 -15.41
CA GLU A 518 15.01 -3.89 -16.15
C GLU A 518 15.86 -2.92 -15.32
N GLU A 519 15.21 -2.07 -14.53
CA GLU A 519 15.87 -1.14 -13.61
C GLU A 519 16.62 -1.86 -12.48
N LEU A 520 16.03 -2.94 -11.96
CA LEU A 520 16.70 -3.82 -10.98
C LEU A 520 17.88 -4.55 -11.62
N GLU A 521 17.74 -4.95 -12.87
CA GLU A 521 18.81 -5.58 -13.65
C GLU A 521 20.00 -4.60 -13.84
N MET A 522 19.74 -3.37 -14.27
CA MET A 522 20.76 -2.33 -14.39
C MET A 522 21.44 -2.02 -13.06
N ALA A 523 20.70 -1.98 -11.95
CA ALA A 523 21.28 -1.80 -10.61
C ALA A 523 22.21 -2.97 -10.21
N SER A 524 21.83 -4.21 -10.56
CA SER A 524 22.69 -5.38 -10.29
C SER A 524 23.96 -5.39 -11.12
N GLN A 525 23.90 -4.96 -12.39
CA GLN A 525 25.07 -4.90 -13.27
C GLN A 525 26.11 -3.89 -12.78
N ARG A 526 25.65 -2.76 -12.21
CA ARG A 526 26.54 -1.74 -11.62
C ARG A 526 27.22 -2.20 -10.33
N THR A 527 26.53 -3.02 -9.53
CA THR A 527 26.99 -3.41 -8.19
C THR A 527 27.77 -4.72 -8.17
N VAL A 528 27.42 -5.70 -9.01
CA VAL A 528 28.02 -7.05 -8.99
C VAL A 528 28.27 -7.59 -10.41
N PRO A 529 29.12 -6.95 -11.25
CA PRO A 529 29.29 -7.34 -12.65
C PRO A 529 29.99 -8.71 -12.84
N ILE A 530 31.11 -8.95 -12.14
CA ILE A 530 31.98 -10.12 -12.37
C ILE A 530 31.46 -11.37 -11.65
N ALA A 531 30.89 -11.21 -10.46
CA ALA A 531 30.54 -12.33 -9.61
C ALA A 531 29.20 -13.01 -9.97
N ARG A 532 28.47 -12.44 -10.96
CA ARG A 532 27.20 -12.96 -11.44
C ARG A 532 27.32 -14.13 -12.42
N GLU A 533 28.43 -14.19 -13.14
CA GLU A 533 28.71 -15.24 -14.13
C GLU A 533 29.49 -16.43 -13.54
N ALA A 534 29.91 -16.31 -12.28
CA ALA A 534 30.61 -17.38 -11.59
C ALA A 534 29.69 -18.62 -11.47
N THR A 535 30.17 -19.76 -11.98
CA THR A 535 29.45 -21.03 -12.02
C THR A 535 30.23 -22.15 -11.34
N VAL A 536 29.50 -23.16 -10.86
CA VAL A 536 30.04 -24.42 -10.33
C VAL A 536 29.48 -25.56 -11.16
N ASN A 537 30.33 -26.54 -11.46
CA ASN A 537 29.88 -27.82 -11.99
C ASN A 537 29.31 -28.68 -10.86
N ILE A 538 27.99 -28.86 -10.86
CA ILE A 538 27.31 -29.85 -10.02
C ILE A 538 26.89 -31.00 -10.95
N GLY A 539 27.73 -32.04 -11.03
CA GLY A 539 27.60 -33.09 -12.03
C GLY A 539 27.75 -32.52 -13.45
N ASN A 540 26.81 -32.84 -14.35
CA ASN A 540 26.80 -32.36 -15.74
C ASN A 540 26.08 -31.00 -15.94
N ARG A 541 25.65 -30.31 -14.87
CA ARG A 541 24.96 -29.00 -14.97
C ARG A 541 25.80 -27.88 -14.36
N LEU A 542 25.95 -26.80 -15.11
CA LEU A 542 26.53 -25.54 -14.65
C LEU A 542 25.48 -24.74 -13.87
N VAL A 543 25.69 -24.56 -12.57
CA VAL A 543 24.81 -23.76 -11.70
C VAL A 543 25.54 -22.49 -11.26
N LYS A 544 24.88 -21.33 -11.34
CA LYS A 544 25.47 -20.06 -10.89
C LYS A 544 25.52 -20.01 -9.36
N TYR A 545 26.62 -19.53 -8.79
CA TYR A 545 26.77 -19.37 -7.33
C TYR A 545 25.63 -18.55 -6.70
N LEU A 546 25.09 -17.58 -7.45
CA LEU A 546 23.98 -16.74 -7.01
C LEU A 546 22.72 -17.54 -6.63
N TRP A 547 22.36 -18.58 -7.41
CA TRP A 547 21.20 -19.42 -7.13
C TRP A 547 21.42 -20.36 -5.94
N ILE A 548 22.66 -20.85 -5.79
CA ILE A 548 23.06 -21.63 -4.61
C ILE A 548 22.97 -20.75 -3.36
N GLY A 549 23.44 -19.50 -3.45
CA GLY A 549 23.36 -18.53 -2.36
C GLY A 549 21.95 -18.14 -1.97
N LEU A 550 21.07 -17.93 -2.96
CA LEU A 550 19.65 -17.75 -2.70
C LEU A 550 19.04 -18.97 -2.00
N GLY A 551 19.37 -20.19 -2.47
CA GLY A 551 18.89 -21.43 -1.85
C GLY A 551 19.33 -21.56 -0.38
N LEU A 552 20.61 -21.29 -0.08
CA LEU A 552 21.13 -21.28 1.28
C LEU A 552 20.54 -20.14 2.13
N ALA A 553 20.32 -18.96 1.56
CA ALA A 553 19.67 -17.84 2.25
C ALA A 553 18.21 -18.18 2.62
N VAL A 554 17.46 -18.78 1.69
CA VAL A 554 16.08 -19.27 1.91
C VAL A 554 16.06 -20.34 2.99
N PHE A 555 16.98 -21.32 2.94
CA PHE A 555 17.11 -22.34 3.97
C PHE A 555 17.48 -21.75 5.34
N SER A 556 18.45 -20.84 5.35
CA SER A 556 18.88 -20.13 6.57
C SER A 556 17.74 -19.32 7.18
N ASN A 557 16.96 -18.60 6.36
CA ASN A 557 15.80 -17.86 6.82
C ASN A 557 14.70 -18.79 7.37
N PHE A 558 14.47 -19.94 6.74
CA PHE A 558 13.51 -20.94 7.20
C PHE A 558 13.88 -21.51 8.57
N CYS A 559 15.14 -21.88 8.76
CA CYS A 559 15.64 -22.36 10.05
C CYS A 559 15.64 -21.25 11.11
N TYR A 560 16.05 -20.03 10.74
CA TYR A 560 16.05 -18.87 11.64
C TYR A 560 14.64 -18.55 12.16
N VAL A 561 13.65 -18.38 11.27
CA VAL A 561 12.29 -18.04 11.69
C VAL A 561 11.69 -19.19 12.50
N GLY A 562 11.95 -20.43 12.11
CA GLY A 562 11.57 -21.60 12.90
C GLY A 562 12.11 -21.56 14.33
N ALA A 563 13.39 -21.21 14.50
CA ALA A 563 14.02 -21.05 15.81
C ALA A 563 13.42 -19.87 16.60
N GLN A 564 13.27 -18.70 15.97
CA GLN A 564 12.70 -17.49 16.58
C GLN A 564 11.31 -17.76 17.15
N GLU A 565 10.41 -18.34 16.36
CA GLU A 565 9.04 -18.64 16.79
C GLU A 565 8.97 -19.72 17.85
N SER A 566 9.89 -20.68 17.81
CA SER A 566 10.04 -21.71 18.84
C SER A 566 10.46 -21.10 20.18
N THR A 567 11.42 -20.17 20.16
CA THR A 567 11.82 -19.39 21.35
C THR A 567 10.64 -18.57 21.89
N ALA A 568 9.91 -17.86 21.03
CA ALA A 568 8.80 -17.00 21.43
C ALA A 568 7.65 -17.78 22.07
N THR A 569 7.24 -18.89 21.45
CA THR A 569 6.11 -19.71 21.92
C THR A 569 6.38 -20.47 23.21
N THR A 570 7.64 -20.83 23.51
CA THR A 570 8.02 -21.57 24.73
C THR A 570 8.62 -20.68 25.82
N TYR A 571 8.68 -19.35 25.60
CA TYR A 571 9.35 -18.42 26.49
C TYR A 571 8.76 -18.46 27.91
N THR A 572 7.44 -18.45 28.00
CA THR A 572 6.71 -18.43 29.27
C THR A 572 6.95 -19.71 30.08
N GLU A 573 6.85 -20.88 29.46
CA GLU A 573 7.09 -22.18 30.09
C GLU A 573 8.56 -22.33 30.53
N TYR A 574 9.50 -21.79 29.75
CA TYR A 574 10.92 -21.78 30.13
C TYR A 574 11.17 -20.93 31.38
N ILE A 575 10.65 -19.69 31.41
CA ILE A 575 10.81 -18.80 32.57
C ILE A 575 10.13 -19.38 33.81
N GLN A 576 8.91 -19.91 33.69
CA GLN A 576 8.20 -20.52 34.82
C GLN A 576 8.95 -21.74 35.40
N ARG A 577 9.70 -22.47 34.57
CA ARG A 577 10.54 -23.59 35.03
C ARG A 577 11.80 -23.10 35.75
N VAL A 578 12.46 -22.08 35.20
CA VAL A 578 13.78 -21.63 35.62
C VAL A 578 13.71 -20.63 36.78
N LEU A 579 12.65 -19.82 36.83
CA LEU A 579 12.42 -18.76 37.81
C LEU A 579 10.91 -18.63 38.12
N PRO A 580 10.32 -19.53 38.94
CA PRO A 580 8.87 -19.67 39.11
C PRO A 580 8.12 -18.46 39.70
N SER A 581 8.79 -17.64 40.51
CA SER A 581 8.17 -16.55 41.29
C SER A 581 8.17 -15.19 40.58
N THR A 582 8.47 -15.14 39.27
CA THR A 582 8.61 -13.89 38.51
C THR A 582 7.48 -13.74 37.49
N ASP A 583 7.08 -12.49 37.23
CA ASP A 583 6.12 -12.19 36.15
C ASP A 583 6.75 -12.51 34.78
N ALA A 584 6.29 -13.60 34.16
CA ALA A 584 6.78 -14.04 32.85
C ALA A 584 6.54 -12.99 31.76
N VAL A 585 5.47 -12.19 31.87
CA VAL A 585 5.15 -11.13 30.90
C VAL A 585 6.20 -10.01 30.95
N ALA A 586 6.62 -9.62 32.16
CA ALA A 586 7.68 -8.62 32.33
C ALA A 586 9.02 -9.15 31.80
N GLN A 587 9.34 -10.43 32.04
CA GLN A 587 10.56 -11.05 31.50
C GLN A 587 10.55 -11.11 29.97
N GLN A 588 9.41 -11.47 29.38
CA GLN A 588 9.26 -11.47 27.93
C GLN A 588 9.43 -10.07 27.34
N ALA A 589 8.94 -9.02 28.01
CA ALA A 589 9.18 -7.64 27.60
C ALA A 589 10.68 -7.25 27.65
N TYR A 590 11.43 -7.73 28.65
CA TYR A 590 12.90 -7.56 28.68
C TYR A 590 13.58 -8.29 27.52
N GLY A 591 13.15 -9.52 27.20
CA GLY A 591 13.63 -10.28 26.04
C GLY A 591 13.39 -9.55 24.71
N HIS A 592 12.17 -9.07 24.47
CA HIS A 592 11.86 -8.27 23.27
C HIS A 592 12.62 -6.94 23.22
N THR A 593 12.89 -6.32 24.38
CA THR A 593 13.74 -5.13 24.44
C THR A 593 15.18 -5.45 24.01
N ALA A 594 15.73 -6.56 24.48
CA ALA A 594 17.06 -7.02 24.05
C ALA A 594 17.10 -7.30 22.54
N PHE A 595 16.05 -7.91 21.99
CA PHE A 595 15.86 -8.13 20.55
C PHE A 595 15.80 -6.82 19.74
N ALA A 596 15.12 -5.79 20.24
CA ALA A 596 15.07 -4.49 19.57
C ALA A 596 16.43 -3.77 19.62
N VAL A 597 17.09 -3.78 20.78
CA VAL A 597 18.41 -3.17 20.98
C VAL A 597 19.45 -3.82 20.09
N SER A 598 19.43 -5.15 19.93
CA SER A 598 20.40 -5.83 19.07
C SER A 598 20.27 -5.43 17.61
N ARG A 599 19.06 -5.17 17.10
CA ARG A 599 18.84 -4.65 15.73
C ARG A 599 19.44 -3.25 15.54
N PHE A 600 19.27 -2.34 16.52
CA PHE A 600 19.92 -1.03 16.49
C PHE A 600 21.44 -1.16 16.54
N LEU A 601 21.95 -2.05 17.39
CA LEU A 601 23.39 -2.29 17.51
C LEU A 601 23.97 -2.87 16.22
N ALA A 602 23.30 -3.84 15.60
CA ALA A 602 23.71 -4.43 14.33
C ALA A 602 23.70 -3.40 13.21
N ALA A 603 22.68 -2.53 13.14
CA ALA A 603 22.66 -1.42 12.20
C ALA A 603 23.89 -0.51 12.37
N ALA A 604 24.33 -0.24 13.59
CA ALA A 604 25.54 0.53 13.85
C ALA A 604 26.82 -0.23 13.47
N ILE A 605 26.93 -1.51 13.85
CA ILE A 605 28.08 -2.37 13.52
C ILE A 605 28.25 -2.50 12.00
N ASP A 606 27.16 -2.69 11.26
CA ASP A 606 27.15 -2.89 9.81
C ASP A 606 27.59 -1.64 9.01
N VAL A 607 27.76 -0.49 9.66
CA VAL A 607 28.39 0.71 9.05
C VAL A 607 29.89 0.54 8.87
N TRP A 608 30.57 -0.13 9.82
CA TRP A 608 32.03 -0.28 9.82
C TRP A 608 32.49 -1.70 9.50
N VAL A 609 31.71 -2.70 9.91
CA VAL A 609 32.01 -4.12 9.73
C VAL A 609 31.22 -4.64 8.54
N LYS A 610 31.87 -5.47 7.72
CA LYS A 610 31.18 -6.12 6.60
C LYS A 610 30.02 -7.00 7.13
N PRO A 611 28.79 -6.86 6.60
CA PRO A 611 27.61 -7.56 7.11
C PRO A 611 27.74 -9.09 7.20
N ARG A 612 28.61 -9.73 6.40
CA ARG A 612 28.86 -11.18 6.49
C ARG A 612 29.50 -11.64 7.80
N PHE A 613 30.34 -10.79 8.42
CA PHE A 613 31.00 -11.11 9.69
C PHE A 613 30.07 -10.84 10.85
N SER A 614 29.31 -9.75 10.75
CA SER A 614 28.20 -9.41 11.65
C SER A 614 27.20 -10.57 11.73
N LEU A 615 26.72 -11.05 10.58
CA LEU A 615 25.80 -12.20 10.51
C LEU A 615 26.36 -13.47 11.16
N LEU A 616 27.64 -13.81 10.90
CA LEU A 616 28.29 -14.98 11.49
C LEU A 616 28.40 -14.84 13.01
N PHE A 617 28.79 -13.66 13.51
CA PHE A 617 28.90 -13.37 14.93
C PHE A 617 27.56 -13.55 15.65
N PHE A 618 26.48 -13.00 15.09
CA PHE A 618 25.15 -13.13 15.67
C PHE A 618 24.67 -14.60 15.67
N TYR A 619 24.92 -15.36 14.61
CA TYR A 619 24.60 -16.79 14.56
C TYR A 619 25.35 -17.61 15.61
N LEU A 620 26.67 -17.39 15.75
CA LEU A 620 27.48 -18.11 16.74
C LEU A 620 27.02 -17.79 18.17
N GLY A 621 26.68 -16.53 18.44
CA GLY A 621 26.08 -16.13 19.71
C GLY A 621 24.74 -16.83 19.96
N ALA A 622 23.84 -16.84 18.98
CA ALA A 622 22.53 -17.50 19.10
C ALA A 622 22.67 -19.00 19.40
N ILE A 623 23.61 -19.70 18.74
CA ILE A 623 23.91 -21.12 19.00
C ILE A 623 24.48 -21.31 20.41
N ALA A 624 25.46 -20.49 20.81
CA ALA A 624 26.10 -20.63 22.12
C ALA A 624 25.13 -20.39 23.28
N PHE A 625 24.31 -19.33 23.21
CA PHE A 625 23.35 -19.00 24.26
C PHE A 625 22.15 -19.95 24.26
N SER A 626 21.69 -20.45 23.10
CA SER A 626 20.63 -21.48 23.06
C SER A 626 21.12 -22.82 23.64
N ALA A 627 22.37 -23.19 23.41
CA ALA A 627 22.98 -24.36 24.05
C ALA A 627 23.14 -24.16 25.57
N ALA A 628 23.56 -22.96 26.00
CA ALA A 628 23.62 -22.62 27.42
C ALA A 628 22.23 -22.65 28.09
N ALA A 629 21.17 -22.26 27.38
CA ALA A 629 19.80 -22.27 27.89
C ALA A 629 19.31 -23.67 28.26
N MET A 630 19.88 -24.72 27.66
CA MET A 630 19.54 -26.12 27.99
C MET A 630 19.96 -26.52 29.41
N HIS A 631 20.94 -25.83 29.99
CA HIS A 631 21.53 -26.18 31.29
C HIS A 631 21.41 -25.06 32.33
N ALA A 632 21.18 -23.82 31.91
CA ALA A 632 21.08 -22.68 32.81
C ALA A 632 19.82 -22.72 33.69
N SER A 633 19.95 -22.30 34.96
CA SER A 633 18.87 -22.26 35.94
C SER A 633 18.90 -20.94 36.76
N GLY A 634 17.80 -20.61 37.45
CA GLY A 634 17.68 -19.37 38.23
C GLY A 634 17.73 -18.10 37.38
N SER A 635 18.23 -17.00 37.97
CA SER A 635 18.39 -15.71 37.26
C SER A 635 19.32 -15.82 36.05
N ALA A 636 20.31 -16.71 36.08
CA ALA A 636 21.20 -16.97 34.95
C ALA A 636 20.44 -17.53 33.75
N GLY A 637 19.49 -18.45 33.94
CA GLY A 637 18.68 -18.98 32.84
C GLY A 637 17.76 -17.92 32.22
N ALA A 638 17.16 -17.04 33.05
CA ALA A 638 16.39 -15.90 32.55
C ALA A 638 17.26 -14.93 31.72
N ALA A 639 18.48 -14.64 32.16
CA ALA A 639 19.42 -13.82 31.40
C ALA A 639 19.85 -14.49 30.09
N VAL A 640 20.14 -15.80 30.11
CA VAL A 640 20.56 -16.56 28.92
C VAL A 640 19.46 -16.56 27.85
N VAL A 641 18.19 -16.78 28.20
CA VAL A 641 17.11 -16.74 27.20
C VAL A 641 16.88 -15.34 26.65
N ALA A 642 17.05 -14.28 27.46
CA ALA A 642 17.06 -12.91 26.96
C ALA A 642 18.23 -12.65 25.99
N MET A 643 19.40 -13.24 26.25
CA MET A 643 20.54 -13.16 25.32
C MET A 643 20.30 -13.95 24.03
N VAL A 644 19.54 -15.06 24.05
CA VAL A 644 19.10 -15.71 22.80
C VAL A 644 18.31 -14.71 21.94
N MET A 645 17.35 -13.99 22.54
CA MET A 645 16.57 -12.95 21.85
C MET A 645 17.44 -11.78 21.37
N PHE A 646 18.48 -11.43 22.11
CA PHE A 646 19.47 -10.44 21.67
C PHE A 646 20.18 -10.90 20.39
N PHE A 647 20.74 -12.12 20.37
CA PHE A 647 21.53 -12.58 19.23
C PHE A 647 20.70 -12.92 17.99
N GLU A 648 19.43 -13.30 18.15
CA GLU A 648 18.55 -13.59 17.01
C GLU A 648 18.05 -12.32 16.29
N GLY A 649 17.92 -11.19 17.00
CA GLY A 649 17.28 -9.97 16.48
C GLY A 649 17.72 -9.52 15.08
N PRO A 650 19.03 -9.40 14.78
CA PRO A 650 19.52 -8.91 13.49
C PRO A 650 19.55 -9.94 12.37
N LEU A 651 19.36 -11.23 12.66
CA LEU A 651 19.60 -12.30 11.69
C LEU A 651 18.63 -12.20 10.50
N PHE A 652 17.33 -11.99 10.73
CA PHE A 652 16.33 -11.85 9.66
C PHE A 652 16.67 -10.78 8.61
N PRO A 653 16.80 -9.49 8.98
CA PRO A 653 17.09 -8.44 8.01
C PRO A 653 18.43 -8.66 7.30
N GLN A 654 19.45 -9.19 7.99
CA GLN A 654 20.75 -9.48 7.38
C GLN A 654 20.66 -10.60 6.34
N ILE A 655 20.03 -11.73 6.67
CA ILE A 655 19.82 -12.85 5.73
C ILE A 655 19.00 -12.39 4.53
N PHE A 656 17.94 -11.60 4.77
CA PHE A 656 17.06 -11.13 3.70
C PHE A 656 17.80 -10.21 2.72
N THR A 657 18.50 -9.18 3.22
CA THR A 657 19.24 -8.24 2.37
C THR A 657 20.37 -8.92 1.61
N GLN A 658 21.13 -9.82 2.25
CA GLN A 658 22.20 -10.56 1.59
C GLN A 658 21.66 -11.57 0.56
N GLY A 659 20.50 -12.18 0.84
CA GLY A 659 19.85 -13.14 -0.06
C GLY A 659 19.33 -12.53 -1.36
N ILE A 660 18.95 -11.24 -1.36
CA ILE A 660 18.49 -10.54 -2.57
C ILE A 660 19.63 -9.86 -3.37
N ARG A 661 20.83 -9.77 -2.81
CA ARG A 661 21.97 -9.05 -3.43
C ARG A 661 22.39 -9.75 -4.74
N GLY A 662 22.53 -8.97 -5.81
CA GLY A 662 22.97 -9.46 -7.12
C GLY A 662 21.90 -10.18 -7.96
N MET A 663 20.66 -10.34 -7.46
CA MET A 663 19.58 -11.05 -8.17
C MET A 663 19.06 -10.31 -9.41
N GLY A 664 19.25 -8.99 -9.51
CA GLY A 664 18.89 -8.19 -10.69
C GLY A 664 17.41 -8.32 -11.05
N ARG A 665 17.13 -8.72 -12.30
CA ARG A 665 15.77 -8.98 -12.79
C ARG A 665 14.96 -9.94 -11.90
N HIS A 666 15.63 -10.83 -11.19
CA HIS A 666 15.01 -11.86 -10.34
C HIS A 666 14.86 -11.44 -8.87
N THR A 667 15.16 -10.20 -8.52
CA THR A 667 15.05 -9.70 -7.12
C THR A 667 13.64 -9.86 -6.54
N LYS A 668 12.60 -9.66 -7.37
CA LYS A 668 11.20 -9.90 -6.97
C LYS A 668 10.93 -11.38 -6.67
N ASP A 669 11.39 -12.29 -7.53
CA ASP A 669 11.24 -13.74 -7.30
C ASP A 669 12.05 -14.21 -6.07
N ALA A 670 13.25 -13.65 -5.85
CA ALA A 670 14.06 -13.94 -4.66
C ALA A 670 13.35 -13.52 -3.37
N SER A 671 12.73 -12.34 -3.38
CA SER A 671 11.95 -11.85 -2.24
C SER A 671 10.73 -12.74 -1.97
N VAL A 672 10.09 -13.29 -3.01
CA VAL A 672 9.02 -14.29 -2.88
C VAL A 672 9.50 -15.52 -2.11
N LEU A 673 10.65 -16.08 -2.50
CA LEU A 673 11.18 -17.29 -1.87
C LEU A 673 11.66 -17.03 -0.43
N LEU A 674 12.33 -15.90 -0.19
CA LEU A 674 12.78 -15.52 1.16
C LEU A 674 11.59 -15.27 2.10
N THR A 675 10.52 -14.65 1.61
CA THR A 675 9.31 -14.43 2.40
C THR A 675 8.57 -15.75 2.65
N ALA A 676 8.50 -16.65 1.67
CA ALA A 676 7.92 -17.98 1.86
C ALA A 676 8.69 -18.82 2.91
N ALA A 677 10.00 -18.62 3.04
CA ALA A 677 10.81 -19.27 4.06
C ALA A 677 10.39 -18.90 5.50
N ILE A 678 9.71 -17.77 5.72
CA ILE A 678 9.13 -17.43 7.05
C ILE A 678 8.17 -18.53 7.53
N GLY A 679 7.62 -19.34 6.62
CA GLY A 679 6.85 -20.54 6.94
C GLY A 679 7.54 -21.55 7.86
N GLY A 680 8.86 -21.47 8.09
CA GLY A 680 9.56 -22.25 9.11
C GLY A 680 8.96 -22.07 10.52
N GLY A 681 8.37 -20.91 10.79
CA GLY A 681 7.61 -20.64 12.01
C GLY A 681 6.41 -21.56 12.22
N GLY A 682 5.88 -22.22 11.18
CA GLY A 682 4.82 -23.22 11.33
C GLY A 682 5.32 -24.66 11.54
N VAL A 683 6.61 -24.91 11.32
CA VAL A 683 7.18 -26.28 11.32
C VAL A 683 7.94 -26.58 12.61
N PHE A 684 8.76 -25.64 13.09
CA PHE A 684 9.61 -25.87 14.26
C PHE A 684 8.86 -25.81 15.61
N PRO A 685 7.89 -24.90 15.84
CA PRO A 685 7.18 -24.85 17.12
C PRO A 685 6.42 -26.14 17.45
N PRO A 686 5.72 -26.83 16.51
CA PRO A 686 5.17 -28.16 16.78
C PRO A 686 6.22 -29.21 17.19
N ILE A 687 7.40 -29.17 16.57
CA ILE A 687 8.52 -30.08 16.91
C ILE A 687 9.05 -29.77 18.30
N MET A 688 9.22 -28.49 18.64
CA MET A 688 9.65 -28.06 19.96
C MET A 688 8.61 -28.42 21.03
N PHE A 689 7.31 -28.24 20.73
CA PHE A 689 6.23 -28.61 21.62
C PHE A 689 6.19 -30.12 21.89
N ALA A 690 6.44 -30.95 20.88
CA ALA A 690 6.59 -32.40 21.07
C ALA A 690 7.79 -32.75 21.96
N ALA A 691 8.91 -32.04 21.85
CA ALA A 691 10.08 -32.19 22.71
C ALA A 691 9.81 -31.73 24.16
N LEU A 692 9.08 -30.61 24.31
CA LEU A 692 8.63 -30.05 25.59
C LEU A 692 7.77 -31.06 26.35
N LYS A 693 6.78 -31.68 25.70
CA LYS A 693 5.87 -32.66 26.31
C LYS A 693 6.55 -33.97 26.72
N ARG A 694 7.63 -34.39 26.01
CA ARG A 694 8.37 -35.61 26.34
C ARG A 694 9.33 -35.45 27.52
N ARG A 695 9.89 -34.26 27.70
CA ARG A 695 10.90 -33.99 28.72
C ARG A 695 10.58 -32.69 29.45
N ASN A 696 11.20 -31.58 29.07
CA ASN A 696 11.13 -30.33 29.79
C ASN A 696 11.53 -29.16 28.89
N ALA A 697 11.13 -27.94 29.26
CA ALA A 697 11.34 -26.72 28.46
C ALA A 697 12.81 -26.47 28.13
N GLN A 698 13.72 -26.67 29.08
CA GLN A 698 15.16 -26.56 28.86
C GLN A 698 15.67 -27.55 27.80
N TYR A 699 15.20 -28.79 27.80
CA TYR A 699 15.61 -29.78 26.80
C TYR A 699 15.10 -29.41 25.39
N ALA A 700 13.90 -28.81 25.31
CA ALA A 700 13.29 -28.42 24.04
C ALA A 700 14.13 -27.39 23.25
N PHE A 701 15.02 -26.64 23.91
CA PHE A 701 15.97 -25.74 23.26
C PHE A 701 16.98 -26.46 22.34
N CYS A 702 17.10 -27.79 22.41
CA CYS A 702 17.88 -28.56 21.43
C CYS A 702 17.38 -28.37 19.99
N VAL A 703 16.07 -28.13 19.81
CA VAL A 703 15.46 -27.82 18.50
C VAL A 703 15.94 -26.46 17.99
N ILE A 704 16.03 -25.47 18.87
CA ILE A 704 16.53 -24.12 18.56
C ILE A 704 18.02 -24.17 18.19
N VAL A 705 18.83 -24.90 18.97
CA VAL A 705 20.26 -25.11 18.68
C VAL A 705 20.46 -25.76 17.31
N ALA A 706 19.71 -26.83 17.01
CA ALA A 706 19.80 -27.52 15.73
C ALA A 706 19.37 -26.62 14.57
N ALA A 707 18.32 -25.82 14.75
CA ALA A 707 17.84 -24.88 13.74
C ALA A 707 18.86 -23.77 13.46
N PHE A 708 19.42 -23.11 14.49
CA PHE A 708 20.45 -22.09 14.26
C PHE A 708 21.74 -22.69 13.71
N ALA A 709 22.14 -23.89 14.13
CA ALA A 709 23.29 -24.59 13.57
C ALA A 709 23.10 -24.88 12.07
N ALA A 710 21.93 -25.38 11.68
CA ALA A 710 21.59 -25.59 10.27
C ALA A 710 21.57 -24.26 9.48
N GLY A 711 21.00 -23.20 10.06
CA GLY A 711 20.95 -21.87 9.44
C GLY A 711 22.33 -21.22 9.27
N SER A 712 23.29 -21.55 10.13
CA SER A 712 24.67 -21.02 10.08
C SER A 712 25.48 -21.48 8.86
N LEU A 713 24.99 -22.50 8.12
CA LEU A 713 25.60 -22.92 6.85
C LEU A 713 25.70 -21.77 5.84
N TYR A 714 24.73 -20.85 5.83
CA TYR A 714 24.74 -19.69 4.93
C TYR A 714 25.88 -18.69 5.23
N PRO A 715 26.03 -18.12 6.44
CA PRO A 715 27.16 -17.24 6.73
C PRO A 715 28.52 -17.94 6.64
N LEU A 716 28.62 -19.24 6.94
CA LEU A 716 29.84 -20.01 6.73
C LEU A 716 30.19 -20.09 5.24
N TRP A 717 29.20 -20.36 4.39
CA TRP A 717 29.36 -20.38 2.94
C TRP A 717 29.78 -19.01 2.38
N LEU A 718 29.20 -17.91 2.86
CA LEU A 718 29.59 -16.55 2.46
C LEU A 718 31.06 -16.22 2.77
N ASN A 719 31.63 -16.81 3.82
CA ASN A 719 33.01 -16.58 4.24
C ASN A 719 34.02 -17.56 3.62
N ALA A 720 33.57 -18.68 3.04
CA ALA A 720 34.44 -19.77 2.58
C ALA A 720 35.30 -19.42 1.34
N LEU A 721 34.71 -18.83 0.29
CA LEU A 721 35.39 -18.62 -1.00
C LEU A 721 35.51 -17.14 -1.40
N PRO A 722 36.63 -16.70 -2.00
CA PRO A 722 36.81 -15.31 -2.45
C PRO A 722 35.75 -14.81 -3.45
N GLY A 723 35.27 -15.68 -4.34
CA GLY A 723 34.21 -15.34 -5.28
C GLY A 723 32.86 -15.04 -4.61
N LEU A 724 32.56 -15.75 -3.50
CA LEU A 724 31.33 -15.57 -2.71
C LEU A 724 31.36 -14.32 -1.83
N ARG A 725 32.56 -13.99 -1.34
CA ARG A 725 32.83 -12.75 -0.62
C ARG A 725 32.51 -11.51 -1.46
N ASN A 726 32.83 -11.53 -2.74
CA ASN A 726 32.58 -10.41 -3.65
C ASN A 726 31.10 -10.25 -4.03
N ILE A 727 30.29 -11.32 -3.96
CA ILE A 727 28.83 -11.25 -4.17
C ILE A 727 28.15 -10.64 -2.94
N SER A 728 28.62 -11.01 -1.76
CA SER A 728 27.99 -10.67 -0.49
C SER A 728 28.47 -9.37 0.12
N ASP A 729 29.67 -8.89 -0.18
CA ASP A 729 30.16 -7.64 0.38
C ASP A 729 29.44 -6.44 -0.26
N PRO A 730 29.02 -5.42 0.53
CA PRO A 730 28.45 -4.20 -0.01
C PRO A 730 29.46 -3.49 -0.91
N VAL A 731 29.05 -3.19 -2.15
CA VAL A 731 29.88 -2.49 -3.15
C VAL A 731 29.47 -1.03 -3.22
N ARG A 732 30.47 -0.16 -3.35
CA ARG A 732 30.26 1.27 -3.54
C ARG A 732 29.77 1.59 -4.95
N ASP A 733 28.59 2.19 -5.07
CA ASP A 733 28.01 2.53 -6.38
C ASP A 733 28.35 3.97 -6.76
N GLU A 734 29.37 4.13 -7.61
CA GLU A 734 29.88 5.45 -8.04
C GLU A 734 28.82 6.27 -8.79
N GLN A 735 27.91 5.63 -9.51
CA GLN A 735 26.87 6.35 -10.26
C GLN A 735 25.82 6.97 -9.34
N THR A 736 25.34 6.23 -8.32
CA THR A 736 24.44 6.77 -7.29
C THR A 736 25.11 7.91 -6.51
N ARG A 737 26.43 7.82 -6.29
CA ARG A 737 27.21 8.91 -5.68
C ARG A 737 27.32 10.12 -6.60
N GLY A 738 27.61 9.92 -7.88
CA GLY A 738 27.67 10.99 -8.88
C GLY A 738 26.34 11.73 -9.01
N GLU A 739 25.21 11.02 -8.98
CA GLU A 739 23.89 11.65 -8.92
C GLU A 739 23.67 12.42 -7.61
N SER A 740 24.10 11.87 -6.47
CA SER A 740 24.04 12.56 -5.18
C SER A 740 24.87 13.85 -5.17
N GLU A 741 26.09 13.83 -5.71
CA GLU A 741 26.97 14.99 -5.81
C GLU A 741 26.44 16.02 -6.81
N ALA A 742 25.90 15.57 -7.95
CA ALA A 742 25.28 16.44 -8.94
C ALA A 742 24.03 17.14 -8.38
N GLU A 743 23.23 16.43 -7.59
CA GLU A 743 22.06 16.96 -6.87
C GLU A 743 22.50 18.00 -5.82
N GLU A 744 23.53 17.70 -5.02
CA GLU A 744 24.08 18.65 -4.04
C GLU A 744 24.55 19.94 -4.72
N LYS A 745 25.21 19.83 -5.88
CA LYS A 745 25.58 20.98 -6.71
C LYS A 745 24.36 21.73 -7.26
N ARG A 746 23.31 21.03 -7.75
CA ARG A 746 22.04 21.65 -8.20
C ARG A 746 21.33 22.39 -7.07
N ARG A 747 21.37 21.86 -5.85
CA ARG A 747 20.75 22.50 -4.68
C ARG A 747 21.57 23.67 -4.15
N ALA A 748 22.90 23.56 -4.13
CA ALA A 748 23.78 24.66 -3.78
C ALA A 748 23.56 25.86 -4.71
N SER A 749 23.45 25.61 -6.03
CA SER A 749 23.17 26.67 -7.01
C SER A 749 21.74 27.24 -6.88
N THR A 750 20.75 26.41 -6.53
CA THR A 750 19.38 26.87 -6.27
C THR A 750 19.29 27.67 -4.96
N GLY A 751 20.04 27.27 -3.94
CA GLY A 751 20.18 27.96 -2.66
C GLY A 751 20.82 29.34 -2.84
N GLU A 752 21.94 29.42 -3.55
CA GLU A 752 22.56 30.69 -3.94
C GLU A 752 21.61 31.58 -4.74
N ASN A 753 20.84 31.02 -5.68
CA ASN A 753 19.86 31.78 -6.44
C ASN A 753 18.73 32.31 -5.55
N ARG A 754 18.28 31.53 -4.56
CA ARG A 754 17.26 31.95 -3.58
C ARG A 754 17.80 33.04 -2.65
N GLU A 755 19.07 32.95 -2.27
CA GLU A 755 19.75 33.93 -1.43
C GLU A 755 20.05 35.24 -2.18
N LYS A 756 20.52 35.16 -3.44
CA LYS A 756 20.64 36.30 -4.37
C LYS A 756 19.28 36.95 -4.67
N ARG A 757 18.20 36.16 -4.76
CA ARG A 757 16.84 36.70 -4.97
C ARG A 757 16.34 37.40 -3.70
N ARG A 758 16.64 36.85 -2.52
CA ARG A 758 16.30 37.45 -1.23
C ARG A 758 17.11 38.73 -0.97
N SER A 759 18.40 38.76 -1.32
CA SER A 759 19.24 39.96 -1.22
C SER A 759 18.78 41.06 -2.18
N LYS A 760 18.44 40.72 -3.44
CA LYS A 760 17.84 41.68 -4.39
C LYS A 760 16.49 42.23 -3.92
N LEU A 761 15.69 41.43 -3.20
CA LEU A 761 14.40 41.85 -2.66
C LEU A 761 14.58 42.80 -1.46
N LEU A 762 15.56 42.51 -0.59
CA LEU A 762 15.98 43.39 0.49
C LEU A 762 16.59 44.70 -0.02
N ASP A 763 17.40 44.65 -1.08
CA ASP A 763 17.99 45.84 -1.72
C ASP A 763 16.91 46.72 -2.38
N ARG A 764 15.90 46.11 -3.03
CA ARG A 764 14.72 46.83 -3.53
C ARG A 764 13.90 47.47 -2.42
N MET A 765 13.76 46.80 -1.28
CA MET A 765 13.08 47.37 -0.11
C MET A 765 13.88 48.53 0.51
N SER A 766 15.21 48.44 0.52
CA SER A 766 16.10 49.51 0.97
C SER A 766 15.98 50.75 0.09
N ARG A 767 16.05 50.59 -1.25
CA ARG A 767 15.89 51.71 -2.20
C ARG A 767 14.49 52.33 -2.16
N ARG A 768 13.46 51.56 -1.84
CA ARG A 768 12.10 52.09 -1.63
C ARG A 768 12.03 52.99 -0.39
N LYS A 769 12.84 52.69 0.63
CA LYS A 769 12.97 53.51 1.85
C LYS A 769 13.72 54.82 1.62
N GLU A 770 14.66 54.85 0.67
CA GLU A 770 15.32 56.08 0.22
C GLU A 770 14.40 56.94 -0.68
N ALA A 771 13.51 56.32 -1.45
CA ALA A 771 12.54 57.03 -2.30
C ALA A 771 11.37 57.68 -1.55
N ASP A 772 11.17 57.35 -0.26
CA ASP A 772 10.17 57.96 0.63
C ASP A 772 10.66 59.27 1.31
N GLN A 773 11.85 59.78 0.95
CA GLN A 773 12.21 61.17 1.19
C GLN A 773 11.71 62.03 0.01
N LEU A 774 10.49 62.55 0.14
CA LEU A 774 9.88 63.47 -0.81
C LEU A 774 10.73 64.75 -0.98
N PRO A 775 10.83 65.30 -2.21
CA PRO A 775 11.53 66.55 -2.48
C PRO A 775 10.73 67.76 -1.97
N THR A 776 11.42 68.71 -1.34
CA THR A 776 10.88 70.02 -0.93
C THR A 776 10.39 70.82 -2.14
N ILE A 777 9.11 71.19 -2.12
CA ILE A 777 8.43 72.03 -3.11
C ILE A 777 8.71 73.49 -2.78
N GLU A 778 9.33 74.23 -3.71
CA GLU A 778 9.43 75.70 -3.66
C GLU A 778 8.46 76.28 -4.70
N HIS A 779 7.42 76.98 -4.23
CA HIS A 779 6.42 77.63 -5.07
C HIS A 779 6.88 79.03 -5.49
N ARG A 780 6.76 79.38 -6.78
CA ARG A 780 6.86 80.77 -7.25
C ARG A 780 5.73 81.12 -8.23
N GLU A 781 5.10 82.27 -7.96
CA GLU A 781 3.87 82.82 -8.54
C GLU A 781 3.92 83.24 -10.02
N ARG A 782 2.71 83.33 -10.60
CA ARG A 782 2.36 83.70 -11.98
C ARG A 782 2.85 85.08 -12.44
N ARG A 783 3.26 85.17 -13.71
CA ARG A 783 2.89 86.27 -14.62
C ARG A 783 2.85 85.80 -16.09
N SER A 784 2.04 86.52 -16.85
CA SER A 784 1.51 86.37 -18.21
C SER A 784 2.51 86.19 -19.39
N TRP A 785 2.13 85.27 -20.31
CA TRP A 785 2.09 85.25 -21.81
C TRP A 785 2.73 86.41 -22.64
N PRO A 786 3.01 86.27 -23.98
CA PRO A 786 2.49 85.28 -24.95
C PRO A 786 3.43 84.72 -26.06
N GLU A 787 2.91 83.68 -26.73
CA GLU A 787 2.94 83.35 -28.18
C GLU A 787 4.24 83.18 -29.00
N GLY A 788 4.35 81.98 -29.59
CA GLY A 788 4.52 81.81 -31.03
C GLY A 788 5.95 81.83 -31.60
N LEU A 789 6.29 80.74 -32.30
CA LEU A 789 7.27 80.58 -33.40
C LEU A 789 8.32 79.48 -33.15
N ALA A 790 8.09 78.32 -33.78
CA ALA A 790 9.17 77.45 -34.28
C ALA A 790 9.86 78.18 -35.48
N PRO A 791 11.13 77.91 -35.89
CA PRO A 791 11.54 76.58 -36.37
C PRO A 791 13.05 76.20 -36.35
N ARG A 792 13.33 74.89 -36.57
CA ARG A 792 14.38 74.25 -37.44
C ARG A 792 15.88 74.61 -37.25
N SER A 793 16.90 73.84 -37.66
CA SER A 793 17.20 72.45 -38.04
C SER A 793 18.67 72.45 -38.51
N GLY A 794 19.48 71.41 -38.24
CA GLY A 794 20.50 70.96 -39.21
C GLY A 794 21.99 70.90 -38.82
N SER A 795 22.54 69.70 -39.00
CA SER A 795 23.88 69.28 -39.48
C SER A 795 25.15 69.48 -38.62
N MET A 796 25.84 68.36 -38.32
CA MET A 796 27.22 67.97 -38.73
C MET A 796 28.34 68.81 -38.09
N THR A 797 29.46 68.33 -37.53
CA THR A 797 30.32 67.16 -37.81
C THR A 797 31.56 67.18 -36.88
N ILE A 798 32.21 66.01 -36.70
CA ILE A 798 33.68 65.74 -36.57
C ILE A 798 34.41 65.89 -35.19
N GLU A 799 35.10 64.78 -34.85
CA GLU A 799 36.12 64.39 -33.84
C GLU A 799 37.48 65.17 -33.91
N PRO A 800 38.64 64.84 -33.24
CA PRO A 800 39.04 63.77 -32.27
C PRO A 800 40.03 64.19 -31.12
N ALA A 801 40.47 63.21 -30.29
CA ALA A 801 41.89 62.89 -29.96
C ALA A 801 42.39 62.79 -28.47
N ARG A 802 42.90 61.58 -28.14
CA ARG A 802 44.17 61.18 -27.45
C ARG A 802 44.45 61.29 -25.92
N THR A 803 44.50 60.11 -25.27
CA THR A 803 45.59 59.41 -24.51
C THR A 803 46.54 60.12 -23.50
N ARG A 804 46.67 59.59 -22.26
CA ARG A 804 47.87 58.88 -21.66
C ARG A 804 47.70 58.54 -20.15
N THR A 805 48.43 57.50 -19.71
CA THR A 805 48.53 56.78 -18.42
C THR A 805 49.60 57.38 -17.45
N PRO A 806 50.15 56.69 -16.42
CA PRO A 806 49.63 56.07 -15.17
C PRO A 806 50.42 56.49 -13.87
N SER A 807 50.07 56.00 -12.67
CA SER A 807 51.04 55.76 -11.57
C SER A 807 50.48 54.88 -10.42
N SER A 808 51.39 54.20 -9.72
CA SER A 808 51.24 53.22 -8.64
C SER A 808 51.68 53.79 -7.28
N SER A 809 51.23 53.20 -6.16
CA SER A 809 52.04 52.93 -4.95
C SER A 809 51.17 52.37 -3.80
N SER A 810 51.85 51.78 -2.81
CA SER A 810 51.42 50.70 -1.94
C SER A 810 51.45 51.05 -0.43
N SER A 811 50.76 50.20 0.35
CA SER A 811 51.14 49.60 1.66
C SER A 811 51.00 50.31 3.03
N SER A 812 50.27 49.61 3.93
CA SER A 812 50.57 49.27 5.36
C SER A 812 50.32 50.35 6.46
N SER A 813 50.00 50.11 7.74
CA SER A 813 49.84 48.93 8.62
C SER A 813 49.16 49.30 9.98
N SER A 814 48.82 48.27 10.78
CA SER A 814 48.66 48.21 12.27
C SER A 814 47.41 48.87 12.90
N ARG A 815 46.71 48.26 13.87
CA ARG A 815 47.02 47.26 14.91
C ARG A 815 45.98 46.15 14.99
#